data_AF-A0A062WUJ4-F1
#
_entry.id   AF-A0A062WUJ4-F1
#
_cell.length_a   1.000
_cell.length_b   1.000
_cell.length_c   1.000
_cell.angle_alpha   90.00
_cell.angle_beta   90.00
_cell.angle_gamma   90.00
#
_symmetry.space_group_name_H-M   'P 1'
#
loop_
_entity.id
_entity.type
_entity.pdbx_description
1 polymer ?
#
loop_
_entity_poly.entity_id
_entity_poly.type
_entity_poly.pdbx_seq_one_letter_code
_entity_poly.pdbx_strand_id
1 'polypeptide(L)'
;MDNLAAAGCGYAPVILDQLWATVPDDLRLGRLSAATVPERYRNAFTAAAPSNAILVERLPEPMGRELTWCCLRVIELGGKIALPGVAMLTRRLAEAVADLGARGPVSLMDLPARDWCQQFSLAVHRRKGRLPTARSTQTVRETLVRFLRLLALAYDTRPWWQRESWNPVEDPRIPLRAHEPQGREAIYFQRVSASRLRLGLQWYCKISLETGALRWSTVGQRVFAMTMFDAFLASRGGRPTHLADTPEGVRALMLDYLGHVRASRASRGPTEGQPLSANHMKILLISVEQFYAFMHDHKHEAAAALGDPGWLRLGPQHAAFYRRGEIPRPVAHRDTEQNVIPEAAFTQIMASIGMLGDPVADGGFGDEQAMRIMMLQTRLGRRISELLLLDHDPLCALAMQAPSDEEPDAFAARLRYQQTKIDGAPDTVLVDREIVTIIRAQQEWASGWIARHGAPGATPRYLFLGEKMNRHGNRPYVSSTLHRMLTEMARRLDIRDDVGRLVDFQRTHRFRHTKATSLLNAGVPIHVVQRYLGHLSPTMTMHYAKTLTETHEAEFLRYRKRTADARELAMPAADLYDLLHLDSRTDRILPNGYCLLPPRQSCDRGNACLTCDKFTTDATFLPELRAQHRRTLTLIDTRQAAFTARTGTPMGTDNVWLAGRHREAAALEAVIAALDADTAAQGQPVRGAGVVARTDATARRATGDLGRGQPDGR
;
A
#
# COMPACT_ATOMS: atom_id res chain seq x y z
N MET A 1 -21.55 -9.60 -20.35
CA MET A 1 -21.29 -10.84 -19.55
C MET A 1 -22.03 -11.98 -20.23
N ASP A 2 -21.90 -12.08 -21.56
CA ASP A 2 -22.92 -12.75 -22.41
C ASP A 2 -22.36 -13.87 -23.27
N ASN A 3 -21.25 -14.47 -22.86
CA ASN A 3 -20.70 -15.64 -23.54
C ASN A 3 -20.72 -16.84 -22.60
N LEU A 4 -21.90 -17.47 -22.48
CA LEU A 4 -21.97 -18.93 -22.36
C LEU A 4 -22.07 -19.57 -23.76
N ALA A 5 -21.57 -18.88 -24.79
CA ALA A 5 -21.37 -19.42 -26.13
C ALA A 5 -20.03 -20.18 -26.25
N ALA A 6 -19.26 -20.31 -25.16
CA ALA A 6 -17.94 -20.92 -25.16
C ALA A 6 -17.76 -21.85 -23.95
N ALA A 7 -18.32 -23.05 -24.03
CA ALA A 7 -17.76 -24.25 -23.43
C ALA A 7 -18.45 -25.44 -24.10
N GLY A 8 -17.80 -26.01 -25.12
CA GLY A 8 -18.27 -27.17 -25.90
C GLY A 8 -18.31 -28.48 -25.11
N CYS A 9 -18.94 -28.45 -23.93
CA CYS A 9 -19.28 -29.64 -23.16
C CYS A 9 -20.76 -29.94 -23.44
N GLY A 10 -20.99 -30.90 -24.32
CA GLY A 10 -22.30 -31.48 -24.53
C GLY A 10 -22.70 -32.39 -23.38
N TYR A 11 -23.98 -32.71 -23.31
CA TYR A 11 -24.47 -33.74 -22.41
C TYR A 11 -23.71 -35.07 -22.61
N ALA A 12 -23.27 -35.66 -21.49
CA ALA A 12 -22.55 -36.93 -21.45
C ALA A 12 -23.15 -37.81 -20.33
N PRO A 13 -23.91 -38.88 -20.66
CA PRO A 13 -24.60 -39.71 -19.67
C PRO A 13 -23.67 -40.28 -18.59
N VAL A 14 -22.48 -40.74 -18.98
CA VAL A 14 -21.49 -41.31 -18.05
C VAL A 14 -21.05 -40.29 -17.00
N ILE A 15 -20.88 -39.02 -17.37
CA ILE A 15 -20.52 -37.97 -16.41
C ILE A 15 -21.72 -37.68 -15.51
N LEU A 16 -22.93 -37.61 -16.06
CA LEU A 16 -24.13 -37.40 -15.25
C LEU A 16 -24.31 -38.50 -14.20
N ASP A 17 -24.05 -39.76 -14.54
CA ASP A 17 -24.11 -40.88 -13.59
C ASP A 17 -23.09 -40.71 -12.45
N GLN A 18 -21.87 -40.25 -12.77
CA GLN A 18 -20.85 -39.93 -11.76
C GLN A 18 -21.29 -38.77 -10.85
N LEU A 19 -21.85 -37.70 -11.43
CA LEU A 19 -22.38 -36.57 -10.65
C LEU A 19 -23.55 -37.03 -9.79
N TRP A 20 -24.47 -37.83 -10.32
CA TRP A 20 -25.63 -38.35 -9.60
C TRP A 20 -25.23 -39.27 -8.45
N ALA A 21 -24.16 -40.05 -8.60
CA ALA A 21 -23.61 -40.87 -7.52
C ALA A 21 -23.17 -40.03 -6.30
N THR A 22 -22.78 -38.77 -6.50
CA THR A 22 -22.46 -37.85 -5.39
C THR A 22 -23.69 -37.31 -4.66
N VAL A 23 -24.89 -37.42 -5.25
CA VAL A 23 -26.14 -36.95 -4.64
C VAL A 23 -26.62 -37.96 -3.60
N PRO A 24 -26.74 -37.57 -2.31
CA PRO A 24 -27.24 -38.45 -1.25
C PRO A 24 -28.66 -38.94 -1.55
N ASP A 25 -28.95 -40.20 -1.23
CA ASP A 25 -30.23 -40.85 -1.55
C ASP A 25 -31.45 -40.08 -1.03
N ASP A 26 -31.35 -39.50 0.17
CA ASP A 26 -32.42 -38.71 0.79
C ASP A 26 -32.60 -37.30 0.21
N LEU A 27 -31.75 -36.89 -0.74
CA LEU A 27 -31.90 -35.68 -1.55
C LEU A 27 -32.42 -36.00 -2.97
N ARG A 28 -32.53 -37.27 -3.37
CA ARG A 28 -33.04 -37.71 -4.68
C ARG A 28 -34.57 -37.69 -4.74
N LEU A 29 -35.15 -36.52 -4.47
CA LEU A 29 -36.60 -36.33 -4.35
C LEU A 29 -37.18 -35.71 -5.64
N GLY A 30 -38.39 -36.12 -6.03
CA GLY A 30 -39.14 -35.49 -7.13
C GLY A 30 -39.54 -34.04 -6.85
N ARG A 31 -39.58 -33.65 -5.58
CA ARG A 31 -39.91 -32.30 -5.09
C ARG A 31 -38.91 -31.82 -4.05
N LEU A 32 -38.25 -30.68 -4.29
CA LEU A 32 -37.31 -30.06 -3.34
C LEU A 32 -37.86 -28.73 -2.79
N SER A 33 -37.99 -28.65 -1.47
CA SER A 33 -38.27 -27.43 -0.71
C SER A 33 -37.78 -27.60 0.73
N ALA A 34 -37.77 -26.53 1.53
CA ALA A 34 -37.45 -26.61 2.96
C ALA A 34 -38.33 -27.61 3.74
N ALA A 35 -39.54 -27.94 3.24
CA ALA A 35 -40.45 -28.89 3.88
C ALA A 35 -40.19 -30.34 3.47
N THR A 36 -39.65 -30.59 2.27
CA THR A 36 -39.46 -31.95 1.75
C THR A 36 -38.04 -32.47 1.97
N VAL A 37 -37.05 -31.59 2.06
CA VAL A 37 -35.65 -32.01 2.25
C VAL A 37 -35.37 -32.42 3.71
N PRO A 38 -34.37 -33.30 3.93
CA PRO A 38 -33.87 -33.64 5.26
C PRO A 38 -33.51 -32.41 6.09
N GLU A 39 -33.62 -32.53 7.41
CA GLU A 39 -33.42 -31.42 8.37
C GLU A 39 -32.12 -30.64 8.14
N ARG A 40 -31.01 -31.36 7.90
CA ARG A 40 -29.68 -30.79 7.63
C ARG A 40 -29.60 -29.87 6.41
N TYR A 41 -30.56 -29.96 5.48
CA TYR A 41 -30.64 -29.13 4.29
C TYR A 41 -31.71 -28.04 4.38
N ARG A 42 -32.60 -28.02 5.38
CA ARG A 42 -33.73 -27.06 5.42
C ARG A 42 -33.26 -25.61 5.37
N ASN A 43 -32.21 -25.27 6.12
CA ASN A 43 -31.57 -23.94 6.12
C ASN A 43 -30.82 -23.58 4.81
N ALA A 44 -30.72 -24.51 3.83
CA ALA A 44 -30.25 -24.21 2.48
C ALA A 44 -31.29 -23.41 1.71
N PHE A 45 -32.57 -23.71 1.92
CA PHE A 45 -33.64 -23.18 1.11
C PHE A 45 -34.12 -21.87 1.73
N THR A 46 -34.13 -20.80 0.95
CA THR A 46 -34.69 -19.52 1.40
C THR A 46 -36.18 -19.70 1.72
N ALA A 47 -36.65 -19.07 2.80
CA ALA A 47 -38.05 -19.06 3.16
C ALA A 47 -38.91 -18.59 1.96
N ALA A 48 -39.96 -19.35 1.65
CA ALA A 48 -40.89 -19.06 0.57
C ALA A 48 -42.27 -19.61 0.95
N ALA A 49 -43.31 -19.14 0.25
CA ALA A 49 -44.65 -19.70 0.38
C ALA A 49 -44.61 -21.23 0.18
N PRO A 50 -45.45 -22.01 0.88
CA PRO A 50 -45.48 -23.48 0.79
C PRO A 50 -45.68 -24.03 -0.64
N SER A 51 -46.29 -23.23 -1.51
CA SER A 51 -46.51 -23.53 -2.92
C SER A 51 -45.25 -23.46 -3.79
N ASN A 52 -44.17 -22.83 -3.33
CA ASN A 52 -42.91 -22.78 -4.05
C ASN A 52 -42.08 -24.03 -3.74
N ALA A 53 -41.96 -24.91 -4.73
CA ALA A 53 -41.05 -26.04 -4.71
C ALA A 53 -40.43 -26.25 -6.08
N ILE A 54 -39.26 -26.87 -6.10
CA ILE A 54 -38.59 -27.34 -7.31
C ILE A 54 -39.22 -28.69 -7.65
N LEU A 55 -39.98 -28.75 -8.74
CA LEU A 55 -40.69 -29.95 -9.20
C LEU A 55 -39.85 -30.68 -10.25
N VAL A 56 -38.88 -31.44 -9.78
CA VAL A 56 -37.90 -32.18 -10.61
C VAL A 56 -38.61 -33.26 -11.43
N GLU A 57 -39.63 -33.90 -10.86
CA GLU A 57 -40.47 -34.92 -11.50
C GLU A 57 -41.19 -34.46 -12.79
N ARG A 58 -41.23 -33.16 -13.06
CA ARG A 58 -41.83 -32.56 -14.27
C ARG A 58 -40.83 -32.35 -15.41
N LEU A 59 -39.56 -32.68 -15.19
CA LEU A 59 -38.49 -32.53 -16.17
C LEU A 59 -38.11 -33.90 -16.74
N PRO A 60 -37.48 -33.95 -17.94
CA PRO A 60 -36.76 -35.13 -18.37
C PRO A 60 -35.77 -35.58 -17.29
N GLU A 61 -35.63 -36.89 -17.15
CA GLU A 61 -34.87 -37.50 -16.08
C GLU A 61 -33.41 -36.97 -15.99
N PRO A 62 -32.65 -36.82 -17.10
CA PRO A 62 -31.30 -36.27 -17.04
C PRO A 62 -31.26 -34.83 -16.52
N MET A 63 -32.15 -33.98 -17.04
CA MET A 63 -32.30 -32.58 -16.60
C MET A 63 -32.69 -32.47 -15.11
N GLY A 64 -33.52 -33.40 -14.63
CA GLY A 64 -33.92 -33.46 -13.25
C GLY A 64 -32.75 -33.81 -12.31
N ARG A 65 -31.92 -34.78 -12.71
CA ARG A 65 -30.68 -35.14 -12.00
C ARG A 65 -29.70 -33.97 -11.96
N GLU A 66 -29.47 -33.30 -13.10
CA GLU A 66 -28.59 -32.13 -13.20
C GLU A 66 -29.03 -30.99 -12.29
N LEU A 67 -30.33 -30.70 -12.24
CA LEU A 67 -30.88 -29.62 -11.41
C LEU A 67 -30.71 -29.93 -9.92
N THR A 68 -30.99 -31.17 -9.54
CA THR A 68 -30.81 -31.66 -8.16
C THR A 68 -29.33 -31.61 -7.75
N TRP A 69 -28.43 -32.08 -8.62
CA TRP A 69 -26.99 -31.99 -8.41
C TRP A 69 -26.51 -30.53 -8.29
N CYS A 70 -27.00 -29.62 -9.13
CA CYS A 70 -26.71 -28.19 -9.00
C CYS A 70 -27.14 -27.62 -7.64
N CYS A 71 -28.31 -28.04 -7.14
CA CYS A 71 -28.78 -27.61 -5.82
C CYS A 71 -27.84 -28.13 -4.72
N LEU A 72 -27.46 -29.40 -4.76
CA LEU A 72 -26.47 -29.96 -3.84
C LEU A 72 -25.16 -29.19 -3.90
N ARG A 73 -24.62 -28.95 -5.10
CA ARG A 73 -23.34 -28.26 -5.26
C ARG A 73 -23.37 -26.84 -4.71
N VAL A 74 -24.48 -26.13 -4.88
CA VAL A 74 -24.69 -24.82 -4.25
C VAL A 74 -24.62 -24.89 -2.72
N ILE A 75 -25.22 -25.93 -2.13
CA ILE A 75 -25.24 -26.14 -0.68
C ILE A 75 -23.83 -26.47 -0.16
N GLU A 76 -23.11 -27.36 -0.85
CA GLU A 76 -21.72 -27.72 -0.52
C GLU A 76 -20.79 -26.52 -0.54
N LEU A 77 -20.99 -25.59 -1.48
CA LEU A 77 -20.25 -24.33 -1.58
C LEU A 77 -20.66 -23.28 -0.52
N GLY A 78 -21.53 -23.66 0.43
CA GLY A 78 -22.03 -22.82 1.51
C GLY A 78 -23.10 -21.82 1.07
N GLY A 79 -23.65 -21.97 -0.14
CA GLY A 79 -24.70 -21.10 -0.66
C GLY A 79 -26.10 -21.48 -0.16
N LYS A 80 -27.07 -20.61 -0.45
CA LYS A 80 -28.50 -20.90 -0.28
C LYS A 80 -29.18 -21.09 -1.64
N ILE A 81 -30.25 -21.86 -1.67
CA ILE A 81 -31.14 -22.06 -2.81
C ILE A 81 -32.23 -20.98 -2.73
N ALA A 82 -32.16 -20.00 -3.63
CA ALA A 82 -33.18 -18.98 -3.79
C ALA A 82 -34.43 -19.61 -4.42
N LEU A 83 -35.27 -20.20 -3.57
CA LEU A 83 -36.35 -21.10 -3.96
C LEU A 83 -37.33 -20.50 -4.99
N PRO A 84 -37.74 -19.21 -4.89
CA PRO A 84 -38.60 -18.60 -5.92
C PRO A 84 -37.96 -18.59 -7.32
N GLY A 85 -36.66 -18.32 -7.40
CA GLY A 85 -35.92 -18.26 -8.66
C GLY A 85 -35.74 -19.63 -9.30
N VAL A 86 -35.32 -20.62 -8.50
CA VAL A 86 -35.11 -22.00 -8.98
C VAL A 86 -36.44 -22.67 -9.34
N ALA A 87 -37.49 -22.52 -8.52
CA ALA A 87 -38.82 -23.03 -8.84
C ALA A 87 -39.38 -22.40 -10.13
N MET A 88 -39.11 -21.11 -10.36
CA MET A 88 -39.49 -20.46 -11.62
C MET A 88 -38.71 -21.00 -12.81
N LEU A 89 -37.40 -21.24 -12.67
CA LEU A 89 -36.57 -21.88 -13.69
C LEU A 89 -37.12 -23.27 -14.04
N THR A 90 -37.37 -24.13 -13.05
CA THR A 90 -37.92 -25.49 -13.25
C THR A 90 -39.25 -25.45 -14.01
N ARG A 91 -40.16 -24.53 -13.68
CA ARG A 91 -41.41 -24.37 -14.42
C ARG A 91 -41.18 -23.98 -15.88
N ARG A 92 -40.25 -23.05 -16.16
CA ARG A 92 -39.96 -22.61 -17.53
C ARG A 92 -39.27 -23.68 -18.35
N LEU A 93 -38.41 -24.49 -17.73
CA LEU A 93 -37.82 -25.67 -18.35
C LEU A 93 -38.90 -26.68 -18.74
N ALA A 94 -39.79 -27.04 -17.81
CA ALA A 94 -40.88 -27.99 -18.08
C ALA A 94 -41.80 -27.50 -19.21
N GLU A 95 -42.18 -26.21 -19.21
CA GLU A 95 -42.97 -25.60 -20.29
C GLU A 95 -42.22 -25.64 -21.65
N ALA A 96 -40.94 -25.26 -21.67
CA ALA A 96 -40.16 -25.24 -22.91
C ALA A 96 -39.92 -26.64 -23.48
N VAL A 97 -39.64 -27.63 -22.62
CA VAL A 97 -39.48 -29.03 -23.05
C VAL A 97 -40.80 -29.59 -23.59
N ALA A 98 -41.92 -29.32 -22.92
CA ALA A 98 -43.24 -29.76 -23.38
C ALA A 98 -43.58 -29.17 -24.76
N ASP A 99 -43.27 -27.89 -24.98
CA ASP A 99 -43.46 -27.21 -26.26
C ASP A 99 -42.58 -27.77 -27.41
N LEU A 100 -41.38 -28.24 -27.10
CA LEU A 100 -40.43 -28.79 -28.08
C LEU A 100 -40.71 -30.27 -28.40
N GLY A 101 -41.48 -30.96 -27.56
CA GLY A 101 -41.92 -32.34 -27.78
C GLY A 101 -40.79 -33.38 -27.69
N ALA A 102 -41.00 -34.55 -28.30
CA ALA A 102 -40.12 -35.72 -28.15
C ALA A 102 -38.69 -35.55 -28.75
N ARG A 103 -38.47 -34.52 -29.59
CA ARG A 103 -37.14 -34.16 -30.12
C ARG A 103 -36.50 -32.99 -29.35
N GLY A 104 -37.12 -32.58 -28.24
CA GLY A 104 -36.63 -31.50 -27.39
C GLY A 104 -35.39 -31.89 -26.58
N PRO A 105 -34.71 -30.90 -25.99
CA PRO A 105 -33.55 -31.11 -25.13
C PRO A 105 -33.89 -31.96 -23.89
N VAL A 106 -33.02 -32.90 -23.57
CA VAL A 106 -33.13 -33.81 -22.42
C VAL A 106 -32.22 -33.41 -21.26
N SER A 107 -31.22 -32.56 -21.51
CA SER A 107 -30.27 -32.01 -20.56
C SER A 107 -30.26 -30.47 -20.61
N LEU A 108 -29.88 -29.82 -19.52
CA LEU A 108 -29.61 -28.38 -19.50
C LEU A 108 -28.45 -28.00 -20.43
N MET A 109 -27.52 -28.93 -20.67
CA MET A 109 -26.32 -28.72 -21.48
C MET A 109 -26.58 -28.80 -22.99
N ASP A 110 -27.78 -29.22 -23.42
CA ASP A 110 -28.13 -29.37 -24.83
C ASP A 110 -28.26 -28.02 -25.57
N LEU A 111 -28.53 -26.93 -24.84
CA LEU A 111 -28.68 -25.59 -25.40
C LEU A 111 -27.86 -24.57 -24.61
N PRO A 112 -27.29 -23.55 -25.28
CA PRO A 112 -26.65 -22.44 -24.58
C PRO A 112 -27.69 -21.60 -23.81
N ALA A 113 -27.22 -20.86 -22.81
CA ALA A 113 -28.09 -20.06 -21.94
C ALA A 113 -29.00 -19.07 -22.69
N ARG A 114 -28.49 -18.50 -23.80
CA ARG A 114 -29.23 -17.57 -24.66
C ARG A 114 -30.46 -18.25 -25.27
N ASP A 115 -30.27 -19.44 -25.81
CA ASP A 115 -31.30 -20.18 -26.54
C ASP A 115 -32.36 -20.70 -25.57
N TRP A 116 -31.94 -21.17 -24.39
CA TRP A 116 -32.87 -21.45 -23.29
C TRP A 116 -33.73 -20.23 -22.91
N CYS A 117 -33.12 -19.06 -22.74
CA CYS A 117 -33.86 -17.84 -22.42
C CYS A 117 -34.86 -17.45 -23.53
N GLN A 118 -34.51 -17.69 -24.79
CA GLN A 118 -35.42 -17.52 -25.91
C GLN A 118 -36.58 -18.51 -25.83
N GLN A 119 -36.32 -19.80 -25.61
CA GLN A 119 -37.39 -20.81 -25.44
C GLN A 119 -38.32 -20.48 -24.28
N PHE A 120 -37.79 -20.00 -23.14
CA PHE A 120 -38.63 -19.57 -22.01
C PHE A 120 -39.54 -18.40 -22.36
N SER A 121 -39.05 -17.45 -23.16
CA SER A 121 -39.82 -16.30 -23.59
C SER A 121 -40.95 -16.71 -24.55
N LEU A 122 -40.66 -17.65 -25.47
CA LEU A 122 -41.64 -18.21 -26.40
C LEU A 122 -42.72 -19.03 -25.66
N ALA A 123 -42.34 -19.89 -24.73
CA ALA A 123 -43.27 -20.69 -23.93
C ALA A 123 -44.24 -19.81 -23.12
N VAL A 124 -43.73 -18.72 -22.51
CA VAL A 124 -44.58 -17.74 -21.81
C VAL A 124 -45.54 -17.05 -22.77
N HIS A 125 -45.06 -16.64 -23.94
CA HIS A 125 -45.88 -15.97 -24.94
C HIS A 125 -47.02 -16.86 -25.46
N ARG A 126 -46.73 -18.12 -25.81
CA ARG A 126 -47.75 -19.10 -26.24
C ARG A 126 -48.85 -19.29 -25.20
N ARG A 127 -48.49 -19.37 -23.91
CA ARG A 127 -49.45 -19.60 -22.83
C ARG A 127 -50.28 -18.37 -22.46
N LYS A 128 -49.70 -17.19 -22.50
CA LYS A 128 -50.32 -15.95 -21.96
C LYS A 128 -50.67 -14.90 -23.01
N GLY A 129 -50.30 -15.11 -24.27
CA GLY A 129 -50.39 -14.10 -25.32
C GLY A 129 -49.43 -12.91 -25.17
N ARG A 130 -48.53 -12.92 -24.17
CA ARG A 130 -47.61 -11.81 -23.87
C ARG A 130 -46.24 -12.28 -23.39
N LEU A 131 -45.22 -11.49 -23.65
CA LEU A 131 -43.85 -11.76 -23.20
C LEU A 131 -43.70 -11.68 -21.66
N PRO A 132 -42.72 -12.39 -21.07
CA PRO A 132 -42.43 -12.28 -19.65
C PRO A 132 -41.93 -10.89 -19.27
N THR A 133 -42.22 -10.46 -18.05
CA THR A 133 -41.68 -9.21 -17.49
C THR A 133 -40.15 -9.26 -17.39
N ALA A 134 -39.48 -8.13 -17.58
CA ALA A 134 -38.01 -8.03 -17.48
C ALA A 134 -37.43 -8.63 -16.18
N ARG A 135 -38.06 -8.37 -15.03
CA ARG A 135 -37.63 -8.94 -13.73
C ARG A 135 -37.66 -10.46 -13.71
N SER A 136 -38.76 -11.07 -14.18
CA SER A 136 -38.89 -12.53 -14.26
C SER A 136 -37.84 -13.13 -15.18
N THR A 137 -37.64 -12.54 -16.37
CA THR A 137 -36.62 -12.97 -17.33
C THR A 137 -35.22 -12.91 -16.71
N GLN A 138 -34.90 -11.82 -16.00
CA GLN A 138 -33.62 -11.65 -15.34
C GLN A 138 -33.38 -12.72 -14.26
N THR A 139 -34.36 -12.97 -13.39
CA THR A 139 -34.24 -13.99 -12.33
C THR A 139 -34.05 -15.40 -12.89
N VAL A 140 -34.80 -15.78 -13.93
CA VAL A 140 -34.62 -17.09 -14.59
C VAL A 140 -33.24 -17.18 -15.22
N ARG A 141 -32.82 -16.14 -15.96
CA ARG A 141 -31.52 -16.07 -16.62
C ARG A 141 -30.36 -16.21 -15.63
N GLU A 142 -30.37 -15.45 -14.55
CA GLU A 142 -29.31 -15.50 -13.52
C GLU A 142 -29.20 -16.90 -12.90
N THR A 143 -30.35 -17.53 -12.60
CA THR A 143 -30.40 -18.87 -12.03
C THR A 143 -29.89 -19.92 -13.01
N LEU A 144 -30.34 -19.86 -14.28
CA LEU A 144 -29.91 -20.75 -15.34
C LEU A 144 -28.40 -20.64 -15.58
N VAL A 145 -27.89 -19.42 -15.77
CA VAL A 145 -26.46 -19.17 -16.01
C VAL A 145 -25.59 -19.71 -14.88
N ARG A 146 -26.06 -19.60 -13.63
CA ARG A 146 -25.36 -20.19 -12.48
C ARG A 146 -25.30 -21.71 -12.56
N PHE A 147 -26.41 -22.39 -12.89
CA PHE A 147 -26.45 -23.86 -12.97
C PHE A 147 -25.64 -24.37 -14.16
N LEU A 148 -25.77 -23.74 -15.33
CA LEU A 148 -24.95 -24.08 -16.50
C LEU A 148 -23.45 -23.92 -16.24
N ARG A 149 -23.02 -22.95 -15.43
CA ARG A 149 -21.61 -22.84 -15.04
C ARG A 149 -21.15 -23.99 -14.15
N LEU A 150 -21.96 -24.40 -13.18
CA LEU A 150 -21.65 -25.54 -12.31
C LEU A 150 -21.56 -26.83 -13.12
N LEU A 151 -22.50 -27.05 -14.05
CA LEU A 151 -22.49 -28.20 -14.93
C LEU A 151 -21.31 -28.15 -15.89
N ALA A 152 -21.08 -27.03 -16.60
CA ALA A 152 -19.93 -26.90 -17.48
C ALA A 152 -18.60 -27.22 -16.76
N LEU A 153 -18.46 -26.79 -15.50
CA LEU A 153 -17.30 -27.11 -14.67
C LEU A 153 -17.16 -28.62 -14.36
N ALA A 154 -18.28 -29.29 -14.15
CA ALA A 154 -18.35 -30.70 -13.80
C ALA A 154 -18.21 -31.62 -15.02
N TYR A 155 -18.74 -31.22 -16.17
CA TYR A 155 -18.65 -31.94 -17.44
C TYR A 155 -17.31 -31.76 -18.15
N ASP A 156 -16.59 -30.66 -17.90
CA ASP A 156 -15.28 -30.42 -18.51
C ASP A 156 -14.18 -31.24 -17.82
N THR A 157 -13.65 -32.27 -18.47
CA THR A 157 -12.58 -33.13 -17.92
C THR A 157 -11.16 -32.62 -18.19
N ARG A 158 -11.00 -31.51 -18.93
CA ARG A 158 -9.69 -30.94 -19.24
C ARG A 158 -8.97 -30.45 -17.97
N PRO A 159 -7.63 -30.29 -18.01
CA PRO A 159 -6.90 -29.61 -16.95
C PRO A 159 -7.54 -28.27 -16.60
N TRP A 160 -7.62 -27.95 -15.31
CA TRP A 160 -8.35 -26.77 -14.80
C TRP A 160 -7.98 -25.47 -15.50
N TRP A 161 -6.70 -25.31 -15.87
CA TRP A 161 -6.17 -24.08 -16.45
C TRP A 161 -6.56 -23.89 -17.93
N GLN A 162 -6.90 -24.95 -18.65
CA GLN A 162 -7.31 -24.84 -20.06
C GLN A 162 -8.72 -24.27 -20.20
N ARG A 163 -9.46 -24.14 -19.09
CA ARG A 163 -10.81 -23.61 -19.06
C ARG A 163 -10.83 -22.11 -19.28
N GLU A 164 -11.82 -21.64 -20.01
CA GLU A 164 -12.01 -20.24 -20.38
C GLU A 164 -12.57 -19.39 -19.23
N SER A 165 -13.08 -20.04 -18.19
CA SER A 165 -13.51 -19.41 -16.94
C SER A 165 -12.87 -20.11 -15.77
N TRP A 166 -12.21 -19.34 -14.91
CA TRP A 166 -11.62 -19.84 -13.67
C TRP A 166 -12.37 -19.27 -12.48
N ASN A 167 -12.83 -20.15 -11.58
CA ASN A 167 -13.51 -19.77 -10.35
C ASN A 167 -12.97 -20.62 -9.19
N PRO A 168 -12.09 -20.07 -8.34
CA PRO A 168 -11.46 -20.84 -7.28
C PRO A 168 -12.42 -21.36 -6.21
N VAL A 169 -13.61 -20.75 -6.09
CA VAL A 169 -14.65 -21.23 -5.17
C VAL A 169 -15.25 -22.53 -5.69
N GLU A 170 -15.44 -22.64 -7.00
CA GLU A 170 -16.11 -23.80 -7.61
C GLU A 170 -15.12 -24.90 -7.98
N ASP A 171 -13.89 -24.54 -8.37
CA ASP A 171 -12.81 -25.45 -8.77
C ASP A 171 -11.63 -25.39 -7.77
N PRO A 172 -11.55 -26.34 -6.82
CA PRO A 172 -10.52 -26.34 -5.78
C PRO A 172 -9.11 -26.67 -6.30
N ARG A 173 -8.97 -27.06 -7.58
CA ARG A 173 -7.65 -27.34 -8.18
C ARG A 173 -6.87 -26.06 -8.49
N ILE A 174 -7.52 -24.91 -8.48
CA ILE A 174 -6.86 -23.61 -8.66
C ILE A 174 -6.11 -23.26 -7.37
N PRO A 175 -4.77 -23.13 -7.40
CA PRO A 175 -4.00 -22.84 -6.20
C PRO A 175 -4.26 -21.40 -5.74
N LEU A 176 -4.65 -21.25 -4.48
CA LEU A 176 -4.83 -19.98 -3.79
C LEU A 176 -4.07 -19.96 -2.48
N ARG A 177 -3.65 -18.78 -2.03
CA ARG A 177 -3.23 -18.61 -0.63
C ARG A 177 -4.43 -18.73 0.30
N ALA A 178 -4.14 -19.04 1.57
CA ALA A 178 -5.15 -19.13 2.62
C ALA A 178 -6.06 -17.87 2.60
N HIS A 179 -5.46 -16.68 2.60
CA HIS A 179 -6.19 -15.40 2.62
C HIS A 179 -5.96 -14.62 1.33
N GLU A 180 -6.58 -15.08 0.25
CA GLU A 180 -6.45 -14.44 -1.06
C GLU A 180 -7.48 -13.30 -1.25
N PRO A 181 -7.06 -12.02 -1.37
CA PRO A 181 -7.94 -10.94 -1.74
C PRO A 181 -8.58 -11.23 -3.09
N GLN A 182 -9.89 -10.99 -3.20
CA GLN A 182 -10.66 -11.30 -4.41
C GLN A 182 -10.61 -12.78 -4.83
N GLY A 183 -10.12 -13.71 -3.99
CA GLY A 183 -10.00 -15.15 -4.30
C GLY A 183 -11.34 -15.85 -4.57
N ARG A 184 -12.45 -15.11 -4.49
CA ARG A 184 -13.81 -15.56 -4.81
C ARG A 184 -14.34 -15.00 -6.13
N GLU A 185 -13.62 -14.08 -6.77
CA GLU A 185 -14.01 -13.49 -8.05
C GLU A 185 -13.60 -14.42 -9.19
N ALA A 186 -14.55 -14.71 -10.09
CA ALA A 186 -14.28 -15.50 -11.27
C ALA A 186 -13.57 -14.66 -12.35
N ILE A 187 -12.60 -15.27 -13.04
CA ILE A 187 -11.84 -14.67 -14.13
C ILE A 187 -12.25 -15.34 -15.44
N TYR A 188 -12.46 -14.53 -16.48
CA TYR A 188 -12.99 -14.97 -17.77
C TYR A 188 -11.99 -14.67 -18.89
N PHE A 189 -11.28 -15.70 -19.35
CA PHE A 189 -10.27 -15.64 -20.41
C PHE A 189 -10.88 -15.48 -21.80
N GLN A 190 -12.14 -15.86 -21.99
CA GLN A 190 -12.91 -15.65 -23.24
C GLN A 190 -13.01 -14.18 -23.69
N ARG A 191 -12.62 -13.23 -22.83
CA ARG A 191 -12.48 -11.81 -23.20
C ARG A 191 -11.34 -11.57 -24.19
N VAL A 192 -10.31 -12.43 -24.15
CA VAL A 192 -9.24 -12.46 -25.15
C VAL A 192 -9.75 -13.31 -26.32
N SER A 193 -9.95 -12.68 -27.46
CA SER A 193 -10.55 -13.30 -28.64
C SER A 193 -9.53 -14.12 -29.44
N ALA A 194 -8.24 -13.77 -29.43
CA ALA A 194 -7.20 -14.58 -30.05
C ALA A 194 -6.96 -15.86 -29.24
N SER A 195 -7.25 -17.02 -29.83
CA SER A 195 -7.09 -18.33 -29.17
C SER A 195 -5.66 -18.58 -28.68
N ARG A 196 -4.65 -18.30 -29.52
CA ARG A 196 -3.23 -18.49 -29.19
C ARG A 196 -2.78 -17.62 -28.02
N LEU A 197 -3.14 -16.33 -28.06
CA LEU A 197 -2.84 -15.38 -26.99
C LEU A 197 -3.55 -15.76 -25.69
N ARG A 198 -4.81 -16.20 -25.78
CA ARG A 198 -5.59 -16.67 -24.64
C ARG A 198 -4.97 -17.90 -23.98
N LEU A 199 -4.60 -18.92 -24.77
CA LEU A 199 -3.96 -20.13 -24.27
C LEU A 199 -2.59 -19.85 -23.65
N GLY A 200 -1.79 -18.99 -24.29
CA GLY A 200 -0.53 -18.50 -23.71
C GLY A 200 -0.75 -17.80 -22.37
N LEU A 201 -1.75 -16.91 -22.29
CA LEU A 201 -2.09 -16.20 -21.05
C LEU A 201 -2.57 -17.15 -19.95
N GLN A 202 -3.42 -18.13 -20.28
CA GLN A 202 -3.86 -19.16 -19.34
C GLN A 202 -2.67 -19.94 -18.78
N TRP A 203 -1.72 -20.32 -19.63
CA TRP A 203 -0.53 -21.05 -19.22
C TRP A 203 0.43 -20.21 -18.36
N TYR A 204 0.69 -18.96 -18.76
CA TYR A 204 1.43 -17.99 -17.94
C TYR A 204 0.82 -17.84 -16.54
N CYS A 205 -0.50 -17.62 -16.47
CA CYS A 205 -1.19 -17.46 -15.19
C CYS A 205 -1.19 -18.75 -14.37
N LYS A 206 -1.31 -19.93 -15.00
CA LYS A 206 -1.20 -21.23 -14.33
C LYS A 206 0.14 -21.39 -13.63
N ILE A 207 1.24 -21.32 -14.40
CA ILE A 207 2.60 -21.50 -13.86
C ILE A 207 2.88 -20.45 -12.79
N SER A 208 2.48 -19.20 -13.01
CA SER A 208 2.71 -18.14 -12.04
C SER A 208 1.90 -18.30 -10.75
N LEU A 209 0.72 -18.92 -10.78
CA LEU A 209 -0.05 -19.22 -9.56
C LEU A 209 0.56 -20.41 -8.82
N GLU A 210 0.95 -21.47 -9.53
CA GLU A 210 1.59 -22.67 -8.96
C GLU A 210 2.95 -22.35 -8.31
N THR A 211 3.72 -21.43 -8.89
CA THR A 211 5.01 -20.96 -8.34
C THR A 211 4.86 -19.87 -7.28
N GLY A 212 3.65 -19.34 -7.07
CA GLY A 212 3.40 -18.23 -6.15
C GLY A 212 3.85 -16.85 -6.65
N ALA A 213 4.37 -16.75 -7.87
CA ALA A 213 4.83 -15.50 -8.50
C ALA A 213 3.69 -14.51 -8.77
N LEU A 214 2.48 -15.01 -9.02
CA LEU A 214 1.27 -14.20 -9.15
C LEU A 214 0.28 -14.44 -8.02
N ARG A 215 -0.50 -13.40 -7.76
CA ARG A 215 -1.60 -13.35 -6.80
C ARG A 215 -2.90 -13.32 -7.60
N TRP A 216 -4.02 -13.80 -7.07
CA TRP A 216 -5.28 -13.94 -7.81
C TRP A 216 -5.77 -12.60 -8.38
N SER A 217 -5.71 -11.54 -7.57
CA SER A 217 -6.03 -10.18 -8.00
C SER A 217 -5.20 -9.71 -9.19
N THR A 218 -3.93 -10.14 -9.28
CA THR A 218 -3.04 -9.80 -10.37
C THR A 218 -3.42 -10.53 -11.66
N VAL A 219 -3.88 -11.77 -11.58
CA VAL A 219 -4.41 -12.52 -12.75
C VAL A 219 -5.56 -11.74 -13.39
N GLY A 220 -6.47 -11.18 -12.58
CA GLY A 220 -7.56 -10.35 -13.09
C GLY A 220 -7.06 -9.12 -13.86
N GLN A 221 -6.01 -8.45 -13.35
CA GLN A 221 -5.38 -7.31 -14.03
C GLN A 221 -4.70 -7.72 -15.34
N ARG A 222 -4.02 -8.87 -15.37
CA ARG A 222 -3.39 -9.41 -16.59
C ARG A 222 -4.41 -9.71 -17.67
N VAL A 223 -5.51 -10.38 -17.33
CA VAL A 223 -6.59 -10.69 -18.28
C VAL A 223 -7.22 -9.42 -18.82
N PHE A 224 -7.42 -8.40 -17.99
CA PHE A 224 -7.91 -7.10 -18.45
C PHE A 224 -6.94 -6.43 -19.42
N ALA A 225 -5.65 -6.36 -19.06
CA ALA A 225 -4.63 -5.77 -19.94
C ALA A 225 -4.52 -6.51 -21.28
N MET A 226 -4.56 -7.85 -21.24
CA MET A 226 -4.48 -8.66 -22.45
C MET A 226 -5.73 -8.54 -23.32
N THR A 227 -6.91 -8.30 -22.72
CA THR A 227 -8.14 -8.01 -23.48
C THR A 227 -7.98 -6.72 -24.29
N MET A 228 -7.42 -5.67 -23.69
CA MET A 228 -7.13 -4.40 -24.39
C MET A 228 -6.07 -4.59 -25.48
N PHE A 229 -5.02 -5.36 -25.20
CA PHE A 229 -3.96 -5.64 -26.17
C PHE A 229 -4.47 -6.48 -27.36
N ASP A 230 -5.27 -7.51 -27.12
CA ASP A 230 -5.90 -8.32 -28.17
C ASP A 230 -6.80 -7.46 -29.08
N ALA A 231 -7.59 -6.55 -28.51
CA ALA A 231 -8.40 -5.61 -29.28
C ALA A 231 -7.53 -4.66 -30.14
N PHE A 232 -6.42 -4.17 -29.60
CA PHE A 232 -5.45 -3.37 -30.36
C PHE A 232 -4.85 -4.16 -31.53
N LEU A 233 -4.37 -5.39 -31.31
CA LEU A 233 -3.83 -6.23 -32.38
C LEU A 233 -4.90 -6.54 -33.44
N ALA A 234 -6.15 -6.80 -33.02
CA ALA A 234 -7.28 -6.99 -33.93
C ALA A 234 -7.47 -5.83 -34.90
N SER A 235 -7.35 -4.60 -34.40
CA SER A 235 -7.54 -3.39 -35.22
C SER A 235 -6.47 -3.22 -36.32
N ARG A 236 -5.37 -3.98 -36.24
CA ARG A 236 -4.24 -3.94 -37.17
C ARG A 236 -4.20 -5.10 -38.16
N GLY A 237 -5.23 -5.94 -38.17
CA GLY A 237 -5.38 -7.03 -39.15
C GLY A 237 -4.47 -8.25 -38.92
N GLY A 238 -3.65 -8.27 -37.87
CA GLY A 238 -2.72 -9.37 -37.59
C GLY A 238 -2.57 -9.65 -36.09
N ARG A 239 -2.56 -10.93 -35.71
CA ARG A 239 -2.31 -11.39 -34.33
C ARG A 239 -1.23 -12.49 -34.27
N PRO A 240 -0.05 -12.29 -34.86
CA PRO A 240 1.02 -13.27 -34.79
C PRO A 240 1.51 -13.44 -33.34
N THR A 241 1.86 -14.66 -32.96
CA THR A 241 2.37 -15.00 -31.62
C THR A 241 3.62 -14.18 -31.27
N HIS A 242 4.52 -14.00 -32.23
CA HIS A 242 5.78 -13.26 -32.13
C HIS A 242 5.66 -11.76 -32.46
N LEU A 243 4.43 -11.24 -32.56
CA LEU A 243 4.11 -9.82 -32.80
C LEU A 243 4.54 -9.25 -34.18
N ALA A 244 5.81 -9.32 -34.54
CA ALA A 244 6.35 -8.86 -35.82
C ALA A 244 7.63 -9.63 -36.17
N ASP A 245 7.94 -9.75 -37.47
CA ASP A 245 9.07 -10.58 -37.94
C ASP A 245 10.45 -10.02 -37.60
N THR A 246 10.57 -8.71 -37.39
CA THR A 246 11.84 -8.02 -37.05
C THR A 246 11.79 -7.37 -35.68
N PRO A 247 12.94 -7.23 -34.98
CA PRO A 247 13.03 -6.49 -33.72
C PRO A 247 12.51 -5.05 -33.82
N GLU A 248 12.80 -4.36 -34.93
CA GLU A 248 12.35 -3.00 -35.21
C GLU A 248 10.82 -2.95 -35.36
N GLY A 249 10.24 -3.98 -36.00
CA GLY A 249 8.79 -4.13 -36.14
C GLY A 249 8.09 -4.33 -34.79
N VAL A 250 8.65 -5.18 -33.91
CA VAL A 250 8.13 -5.37 -32.55
C VAL A 250 8.18 -4.06 -31.79
N ARG A 251 9.30 -3.34 -31.89
CA ARG A 251 9.48 -2.05 -31.24
C ARG A 251 8.47 -1.00 -31.72
N ALA A 252 8.27 -0.88 -33.03
CA ALA A 252 7.28 0.03 -33.61
C ALA A 252 5.85 -0.31 -33.13
N LEU A 253 5.48 -1.59 -33.15
CA LEU A 253 4.18 -2.06 -32.67
C LEU A 253 3.93 -1.68 -31.20
N MET A 254 4.92 -1.86 -30.33
CA MET A 254 4.75 -1.59 -28.89
C MET A 254 4.75 -0.09 -28.56
N LEU A 255 5.44 0.74 -29.35
CA LEU A 255 5.32 2.19 -29.27
C LEU A 255 3.93 2.67 -29.70
N ASP A 256 3.38 2.07 -30.75
CA ASP A 256 2.02 2.36 -31.17
C ASP A 256 0.99 1.91 -30.13
N TYR A 257 1.20 0.77 -29.49
CA TYR A 257 0.36 0.33 -28.37
C TYR A 257 0.44 1.31 -27.20
N LEU A 258 1.62 1.85 -26.89
CA LEU A 258 1.78 2.93 -25.91
C LEU A 258 0.98 4.17 -26.30
N GLY A 259 1.03 4.58 -27.57
CA GLY A 259 0.20 5.67 -28.11
C GLY A 259 -1.29 5.39 -27.94
N HIS A 260 -1.74 4.18 -28.27
CA HIS A 260 -3.12 3.73 -28.11
C HIS A 260 -3.58 3.78 -26.64
N VAL A 261 -2.76 3.29 -25.71
CA VAL A 261 -3.05 3.33 -24.26
C VAL A 261 -3.12 4.78 -23.75
N ARG A 262 -2.26 5.68 -24.25
CA ARG A 262 -2.31 7.11 -23.90
C ARG A 262 -3.55 7.82 -24.44
N ALA A 263 -4.02 7.42 -25.61
CA ALA A 263 -5.25 7.95 -26.21
C ALA A 263 -6.53 7.33 -25.63
N SER A 264 -6.41 6.21 -24.91
CA SER A 264 -7.55 5.49 -24.35
C SER A 264 -8.23 6.28 -23.23
N ARG A 265 -9.55 6.10 -23.14
CA ARG A 265 -10.41 6.71 -22.13
C ARG A 265 -11.08 5.64 -21.29
N ALA A 266 -11.37 5.97 -20.03
CA ALA A 266 -12.09 5.05 -19.17
C ALA A 266 -13.49 4.80 -19.75
N SER A 267 -13.85 3.53 -19.89
CA SER A 267 -15.10 3.13 -20.55
C SER A 267 -16.29 3.05 -19.60
N ARG A 268 -16.06 3.07 -18.28
CA ARG A 268 -17.09 2.92 -17.23
C ARG A 268 -16.63 3.58 -15.93
N GLY A 269 -17.60 3.87 -15.06
CA GLY A 269 -17.38 4.30 -13.69
C GLY A 269 -17.34 5.83 -13.54
N PRO A 270 -16.97 6.35 -12.36
CA PRO A 270 -17.02 7.79 -12.09
C PRO A 270 -16.16 8.66 -13.02
N THR A 271 -15.17 8.06 -13.67
CA THR A 271 -14.26 8.72 -14.61
C THR A 271 -14.56 8.37 -16.07
N GLU A 272 -15.74 7.85 -16.38
CA GLU A 272 -16.13 7.49 -17.75
C GLU A 272 -15.92 8.66 -18.72
N GLY A 273 -15.34 8.36 -19.88
CA GLY A 273 -14.97 9.35 -20.89
C GLY A 273 -13.69 10.13 -20.58
N GLN A 274 -13.13 10.08 -19.37
CA GLN A 274 -11.87 10.76 -19.03
C GLN A 274 -10.63 9.96 -19.48
N PRO A 275 -9.48 10.62 -19.74
CA PRO A 275 -8.23 9.94 -20.04
C PRO A 275 -7.82 8.96 -18.94
N LEU A 276 -7.17 7.85 -19.31
CA LEU A 276 -6.66 6.90 -18.32
C LEU A 276 -5.60 7.55 -17.41
N SER A 277 -5.62 7.19 -16.12
CA SER A 277 -4.59 7.65 -15.18
C SER A 277 -3.23 7.04 -15.50
N ALA A 278 -2.14 7.74 -15.17
CA ALA A 278 -0.78 7.26 -15.39
C ALA A 278 -0.51 5.89 -14.73
N ASN A 279 -1.11 5.63 -13.56
CA ASN A 279 -0.99 4.34 -12.90
C ASN A 279 -1.71 3.22 -13.66
N HIS A 280 -2.91 3.49 -14.18
CA HIS A 280 -3.64 2.51 -14.98
C HIS A 280 -2.92 2.21 -16.30
N MET A 281 -2.44 3.25 -17.00
CA MET A 281 -1.62 3.09 -18.21
C MET A 281 -0.39 2.22 -17.93
N LYS A 282 0.32 2.49 -16.83
CA LYS A 282 1.48 1.68 -16.39
C LYS A 282 1.11 0.20 -16.20
N ILE A 283 -0.02 -0.10 -15.54
CA ILE A 283 -0.49 -1.48 -15.33
C ILE A 283 -0.74 -2.19 -16.66
N LEU A 284 -1.40 -1.53 -17.61
CA LEU A 284 -1.70 -2.10 -18.94
C LEU A 284 -0.40 -2.46 -19.68
N LEU A 285 0.53 -1.52 -19.78
CA LEU A 285 1.77 -1.67 -20.52
C LEU A 285 2.69 -2.74 -19.91
N ILE A 286 2.91 -2.67 -18.59
CA ILE A 286 3.77 -3.62 -17.88
C ILE A 286 3.18 -5.03 -17.89
N SER A 287 1.85 -5.18 -17.88
CA SER A 287 1.23 -6.51 -17.92
C SER A 287 1.50 -7.24 -19.23
N VAL A 288 1.53 -6.53 -20.36
CA VAL A 288 1.87 -7.11 -21.66
C VAL A 288 3.36 -7.43 -21.74
N GLU A 289 4.22 -6.52 -21.29
CA GLU A 289 5.67 -6.73 -21.23
C GLU A 289 6.04 -7.94 -20.36
N GLN A 290 5.49 -8.04 -19.14
CA GLN A 290 5.78 -9.16 -18.23
C GLN A 290 5.25 -10.49 -18.75
N PHE A 291 4.13 -10.49 -19.48
CA PHE A 291 3.65 -11.68 -20.15
C PHE A 291 4.65 -12.15 -21.22
N TYR A 292 5.07 -11.26 -22.11
CA TYR A 292 6.01 -11.63 -23.19
C TYR A 292 7.41 -11.96 -22.68
N ALA A 293 7.88 -11.30 -21.62
CA ALA A 293 9.14 -11.64 -20.97
C ALA A 293 9.09 -13.06 -20.39
N PHE A 294 7.99 -13.41 -19.68
CA PHE A 294 7.80 -14.77 -19.20
C PHE A 294 7.76 -15.78 -20.36
N MET A 295 6.99 -15.50 -21.42
CA MET A 295 6.88 -16.41 -22.57
C MET A 295 8.21 -16.55 -23.32
N HIS A 296 9.03 -15.51 -23.36
CA HIS A 296 10.39 -15.55 -23.91
C HIS A 296 11.28 -16.50 -23.11
N ASP A 297 11.29 -16.36 -21.78
CA ASP A 297 12.13 -17.18 -20.90
C ASP A 297 11.73 -18.66 -20.90
N HIS A 298 10.44 -18.95 -21.13
CA HIS A 298 9.89 -20.30 -21.15
C HIS A 298 9.46 -20.78 -22.54
N LYS A 299 10.01 -20.19 -23.61
CA LYS A 299 9.50 -20.39 -24.99
C LYS A 299 9.48 -21.85 -25.47
N HIS A 300 10.43 -22.66 -25.03
CA HIS A 300 10.50 -24.09 -25.38
C HIS A 300 9.38 -24.88 -24.70
N GLU A 301 9.18 -24.67 -23.41
CA GLU A 301 8.11 -25.27 -22.63
C GLU A 301 6.74 -24.81 -23.11
N ALA A 302 6.59 -23.51 -23.41
CA ALA A 302 5.37 -22.94 -23.97
C ALA A 302 5.02 -23.57 -25.32
N ALA A 303 5.99 -23.71 -26.23
CA ALA A 303 5.76 -24.32 -27.54
C ALA A 303 5.28 -25.77 -27.41
N ALA A 304 5.88 -26.55 -26.51
CA ALA A 304 5.50 -27.92 -26.25
C ALA A 304 4.13 -28.03 -25.56
N ALA A 305 3.89 -27.27 -24.49
CA ALA A 305 2.67 -27.34 -23.68
C ALA A 305 1.43 -26.80 -24.41
N LEU A 306 1.61 -25.85 -25.33
CA LEU A 306 0.54 -25.20 -26.08
C LEU A 306 0.38 -25.74 -27.50
N GLY A 307 1.32 -26.55 -27.98
CA GLY A 307 1.33 -27.05 -29.36
C GLY A 307 1.48 -25.95 -30.41
N ASP A 308 2.15 -24.83 -30.09
CA ASP A 308 2.35 -23.70 -31.00
C ASP A 308 3.85 -23.37 -31.15
N PRO A 309 4.50 -23.77 -32.26
CA PRO A 309 5.92 -23.47 -32.49
C PRO A 309 6.20 -21.97 -32.68
N GLY A 310 5.16 -21.14 -32.87
CA GLY A 310 5.29 -19.69 -32.93
C GLY A 310 5.95 -19.08 -31.68
N TRP A 311 5.81 -19.71 -30.52
CA TRP A 311 6.48 -19.27 -29.28
C TRP A 311 8.01 -19.36 -29.36
N LEU A 312 8.58 -20.28 -30.15
CA LEU A 312 10.04 -20.41 -30.31
C LEU A 312 10.68 -19.19 -31.00
N ARG A 313 9.86 -18.40 -31.72
CA ARG A 313 10.31 -17.19 -32.41
C ARG A 313 10.50 -15.98 -31.48
N LEU A 314 10.16 -16.11 -30.19
CA LEU A 314 10.41 -15.06 -29.22
C LEU A 314 11.91 -14.88 -28.99
N GLY A 315 12.43 -13.72 -29.41
CA GLY A 315 13.79 -13.24 -29.14
C GLY A 315 13.86 -12.15 -28.05
N PRO A 316 15.06 -11.63 -27.75
CA PRO A 316 15.31 -10.68 -26.66
C PRO A 316 14.45 -9.41 -26.69
N GLN A 317 13.99 -8.98 -27.87
CA GLN A 317 13.09 -7.84 -28.04
C GLN A 317 11.72 -8.03 -27.36
N HIS A 318 11.35 -9.26 -26.99
CA HIS A 318 10.12 -9.58 -26.26
C HIS A 318 10.27 -9.53 -24.74
N ALA A 319 11.51 -9.51 -24.24
CA ALA A 319 11.79 -9.47 -22.80
C ALA A 319 11.67 -8.04 -22.22
N ALA A 320 11.84 -7.01 -23.04
CA ALA A 320 11.70 -5.62 -22.65
C ALA A 320 11.23 -4.76 -23.83
N PHE A 321 10.01 -4.23 -23.75
CA PHE A 321 9.41 -3.42 -24.81
C PHE A 321 9.69 -1.93 -24.64
N TYR A 322 9.76 -1.47 -23.39
CA TYR A 322 9.85 -0.05 -23.05
C TYR A 322 11.18 0.30 -22.39
N ARG A 323 11.79 1.39 -22.86
CA ARG A 323 13.01 1.93 -22.26
C ARG A 323 12.68 2.75 -21.02
N ARG A 324 13.70 2.97 -20.18
CA ARG A 324 13.58 3.77 -18.97
C ARG A 324 13.03 5.17 -19.30
N GLY A 325 11.85 5.48 -18.76
CA GLY A 325 11.19 6.78 -18.93
C GLY A 325 10.07 6.83 -19.96
N GLU A 326 9.90 5.78 -20.78
CA GLU A 326 8.84 5.76 -21.81
C GLU A 326 7.46 5.47 -21.23
N ILE A 327 7.41 4.59 -20.23
CA ILE A 327 6.18 4.29 -19.50
C ILE A 327 5.79 5.50 -18.65
N PRO A 328 4.53 5.98 -18.71
CA PRO A 328 4.04 7.06 -17.88
C PRO A 328 4.32 6.78 -16.40
N ARG A 329 5.03 7.70 -15.75
CA ARG A 329 5.22 7.64 -14.30
C ARG A 329 4.00 8.29 -13.65
N PRO A 330 3.34 7.61 -12.70
CA PRO A 330 2.45 8.32 -11.79
C PRO A 330 3.22 9.49 -11.20
N VAL A 331 2.71 10.71 -11.34
CA VAL A 331 3.24 11.83 -10.58
C VAL A 331 3.11 11.42 -9.12
N ALA A 332 4.22 11.31 -8.38
CA ALA A 332 4.16 11.12 -6.94
C ALA A 332 3.26 12.24 -6.42
N HIS A 333 2.08 11.90 -5.88
CA HIS A 333 1.09 12.90 -5.47
C HIS A 333 1.79 14.00 -4.69
N ARG A 334 1.87 15.21 -5.27
CA ARG A 334 2.40 16.38 -4.56
C ARG A 334 1.50 16.74 -3.38
N ASP A 335 0.24 16.28 -3.40
CA ASP A 335 -0.77 16.47 -2.37
C ASP A 335 -0.83 15.29 -1.38
N THR A 336 0.22 15.10 -0.60
CA THR A 336 0.16 14.19 0.54
C THR A 336 -0.93 14.60 1.53
N GLU A 337 -1.18 15.92 1.63
CA GLU A 337 -2.19 16.54 2.49
C GLU A 337 -3.62 16.11 2.13
N GLN A 338 -3.97 16.00 0.84
CA GLN A 338 -5.29 15.51 0.40
C GLN A 338 -5.54 14.03 0.75
N ASN A 339 -4.48 13.27 1.07
CA ASN A 339 -4.61 11.87 1.46
C ASN A 339 -4.76 11.70 2.98
N VAL A 340 -4.58 12.76 3.77
CA VAL A 340 -4.92 12.79 5.20
C VAL A 340 -6.38 13.23 5.32
N ILE A 341 -7.13 12.62 6.25
CA ILE A 341 -8.45 13.12 6.63
C ILE A 341 -8.24 14.31 7.57
N PRO A 342 -8.80 15.49 7.27
CA PRO A 342 -8.68 16.65 8.17
C PRO A 342 -9.20 16.34 9.57
N GLU A 343 -8.64 16.99 10.58
CA GLU A 343 -8.96 16.70 11.98
C GLU A 343 -10.45 16.89 12.29
N ALA A 344 -11.05 17.99 11.86
CA ALA A 344 -12.48 18.26 12.04
C ALA A 344 -13.35 17.15 11.42
N ALA A 345 -13.04 16.76 10.19
CA ALA A 345 -13.74 15.68 9.49
C ALA A 345 -13.54 14.33 10.20
N PHE A 346 -12.32 14.04 10.67
CA PHE A 346 -12.02 12.81 11.40
C PHE A 346 -12.79 12.74 12.72
N THR A 347 -12.85 13.83 13.48
CA THR A 347 -13.63 13.94 14.71
C THR A 347 -15.12 13.70 14.45
N GLN A 348 -15.68 14.33 13.41
CA GLN A 348 -17.08 14.13 13.03
C GLN A 348 -17.35 12.67 12.63
N ILE A 349 -16.43 12.04 11.90
CA ILE A 349 -16.51 10.61 11.55
C ILE A 349 -16.56 9.78 12.82
N MET A 350 -15.60 9.97 13.74
CA MET A 350 -15.50 9.18 14.97
C MET A 350 -16.74 9.33 15.85
N ALA A 351 -17.26 10.54 16.00
CA ALA A 351 -18.49 10.81 16.73
C ALA A 351 -19.73 10.13 16.11
N SER A 352 -19.69 9.82 14.82
CA SER A 352 -20.83 9.31 14.07
C SER A 352 -20.73 7.82 13.69
N ILE A 353 -19.62 7.14 14.00
CA ILE A 353 -19.43 5.72 13.65
C ILE A 353 -20.55 4.83 14.22
N GLY A 354 -21.10 5.18 15.40
CA GLY A 354 -22.22 4.46 16.01
C GLY A 354 -23.43 4.29 15.09
N MET A 355 -23.72 5.31 14.26
CA MET A 355 -24.81 5.30 13.28
C MET A 355 -24.74 4.11 12.32
N LEU A 356 -23.55 3.58 12.04
CA LEU A 356 -23.39 2.38 11.20
C LEU A 356 -24.05 1.16 11.84
N GLY A 357 -23.97 1.01 13.16
CA GLY A 357 -24.53 -0.10 13.93
C GLY A 357 -25.98 0.13 14.36
N ASP A 358 -26.39 1.38 14.57
CA ASP A 358 -27.72 1.72 15.08
C ASP A 358 -28.84 1.17 14.18
N PRO A 359 -29.98 0.74 14.76
CA PRO A 359 -31.11 0.23 13.98
C PRO A 359 -31.59 1.23 12.92
N VAL A 360 -32.06 0.70 11.78
CA VAL A 360 -32.63 1.53 10.70
C VAL A 360 -33.84 2.33 11.18
N ALA A 361 -34.60 1.81 12.15
CA ALA A 361 -35.74 2.49 12.76
C ALA A 361 -35.33 3.78 13.49
N ASP A 362 -34.12 3.83 14.04
CA ASP A 362 -33.58 4.95 14.81
C ASP A 362 -32.71 5.87 13.94
N GLY A 363 -32.79 5.73 12.61
CA GLY A 363 -32.03 6.54 11.65
C GLY A 363 -30.64 5.98 11.30
N GLY A 364 -30.26 4.83 11.87
CA GLY A 364 -28.98 4.16 11.61
C GLY A 364 -28.94 3.34 10.32
N PHE A 365 -27.89 2.54 10.16
CA PHE A 365 -27.69 1.64 9.03
C PHE A 365 -27.92 0.16 9.34
N GLY A 366 -28.01 -0.22 10.61
CA GLY A 366 -28.29 -1.58 11.07
C GLY A 366 -27.18 -2.60 10.81
N ASP A 367 -25.92 -2.16 10.71
CA ASP A 367 -24.76 -3.04 10.46
C ASP A 367 -23.68 -2.83 11.53
N GLU A 368 -23.83 -3.54 12.63
CA GLU A 368 -22.85 -3.52 13.73
C GLU A 368 -21.45 -3.95 13.30
N GLN A 369 -21.33 -4.80 12.27
CA GLN A 369 -20.03 -5.21 11.75
C GLN A 369 -19.33 -4.01 11.10
N ALA A 370 -20.05 -3.24 10.27
CA ALA A 370 -19.51 -2.04 9.63
C ALA A 370 -18.99 -1.03 10.66
N MET A 371 -19.73 -0.82 11.75
CA MET A 371 -19.30 0.00 12.89
C MET A 371 -17.96 -0.50 13.45
N ARG A 372 -17.86 -1.78 13.83
CA ARG A 372 -16.65 -2.37 14.43
C ARG A 372 -15.47 -2.38 13.45
N ILE A 373 -15.71 -2.65 12.16
CA ILE A 373 -14.68 -2.57 11.10
C ILE A 373 -14.07 -1.17 11.08
N MET A 374 -14.90 -0.13 11.11
CA MET A 374 -14.43 1.25 11.11
C MET A 374 -13.67 1.61 12.38
N MET A 375 -14.15 1.19 13.55
CA MET A 375 -13.43 1.39 14.81
C MET A 375 -12.02 0.79 14.79
N LEU A 376 -11.87 -0.42 14.23
CA LEU A 376 -10.56 -1.05 14.05
C LEU A 376 -9.71 -0.34 13.00
N GLN A 377 -10.30 0.08 11.88
CA GLN A 377 -9.56 0.73 10.81
C GLN A 377 -8.98 2.08 11.23
N THR A 378 -9.75 2.89 11.95
CA THR A 378 -9.30 4.22 12.40
C THR A 378 -8.20 4.12 13.45
N ARG A 379 -8.31 3.18 14.39
CA ARG A 379 -7.33 2.98 15.46
C ARG A 379 -6.05 2.31 14.98
N LEU A 380 -6.18 1.27 14.15
CA LEU A 380 -5.03 0.45 13.74
C LEU A 380 -4.36 0.97 12.46
N GLY A 381 -5.05 1.72 11.59
CA GLY A 381 -4.51 2.14 10.30
C GLY A 381 -4.18 0.97 9.35
N ARG A 382 -4.76 -0.21 9.59
CA ARG A 382 -4.60 -1.38 8.70
C ARG A 382 -5.37 -1.18 7.40
N ARG A 383 -4.94 -1.88 6.34
CA ARG A 383 -5.69 -1.83 5.07
C ARG A 383 -7.02 -2.54 5.27
N ILE A 384 -8.07 -2.00 4.67
CA ILE A 384 -9.41 -2.58 4.81
C ILE A 384 -9.44 -4.07 4.41
N SER A 385 -8.75 -4.45 3.34
CA SER A 385 -8.66 -5.85 2.90
C SER A 385 -8.02 -6.77 3.94
N GLU A 386 -7.12 -6.26 4.78
CA GLU A 386 -6.45 -7.05 5.83
C GLU A 386 -7.39 -7.24 7.04
N LEU A 387 -8.22 -6.23 7.35
CA LEU A 387 -9.23 -6.30 8.41
C LEU A 387 -10.39 -7.24 8.04
N LEU A 388 -10.93 -7.10 6.82
CA LEU A 388 -12.05 -7.94 6.36
C LEU A 388 -11.66 -9.42 6.25
N LEU A 389 -10.37 -9.73 6.13
CA LEU A 389 -9.83 -11.10 6.06
C LEU A 389 -9.28 -11.60 7.40
N LEU A 390 -9.47 -10.89 8.52
CA LEU A 390 -9.10 -11.39 9.84
C LEU A 390 -9.74 -12.76 10.11
N ASP A 391 -8.93 -13.68 10.64
CA ASP A 391 -9.45 -14.96 11.13
C ASP A 391 -10.44 -14.72 12.27
N HIS A 392 -11.34 -15.68 12.49
CA HIS A 392 -12.31 -15.58 13.58
C HIS A 392 -11.64 -15.38 14.95
N ASP A 393 -10.50 -16.02 15.19
CA ASP A 393 -9.68 -15.80 16.38
C ASP A 393 -8.31 -15.21 16.02
N PRO A 394 -8.19 -13.87 15.95
CA PRO A 394 -6.96 -13.22 15.53
C PRO A 394 -6.10 -12.77 16.72
N LEU A 395 -6.53 -12.99 17.95
CA LEU A 395 -5.83 -12.54 19.15
C LEU A 395 -4.82 -13.58 19.64
N CYS A 396 -3.60 -13.13 19.92
CA CYS A 396 -2.51 -13.91 20.50
C CYS A 396 -2.14 -13.31 21.86
N ALA A 397 -1.84 -14.17 22.84
CA ALA A 397 -1.36 -13.74 24.15
C ALA A 397 -0.02 -12.98 24.05
N LEU A 398 0.19 -12.04 24.98
CA LEU A 398 1.49 -11.42 25.18
C LEU A 398 2.39 -12.38 25.96
N ALA A 399 3.65 -12.49 25.54
CA ALA A 399 4.63 -13.35 26.20
C ALA A 399 5.19 -12.74 27.50
N MET A 400 4.89 -11.46 27.79
CA MET A 400 5.27 -10.80 29.03
C MET A 400 4.04 -10.71 29.95
N GLN A 401 4.28 -10.67 31.27
CA GLN A 401 3.24 -10.58 32.31
C GLN A 401 2.16 -9.56 31.93
N ALA A 402 0.90 -9.97 32.12
CA ALA A 402 -0.25 -9.12 31.86
C ALA A 402 -0.08 -7.79 32.61
N PRO A 403 -0.24 -6.63 31.95
CA PRO A 403 -0.24 -5.36 32.66
C PRO A 403 -1.33 -5.37 33.73
N SER A 404 -1.05 -4.75 34.88
CA SER A 404 -2.03 -4.59 35.96
C SER A 404 -3.31 -3.92 35.46
N ASP A 405 -4.46 -4.26 36.05
CA ASP A 405 -5.77 -3.73 35.65
C ASP A 405 -5.94 -2.19 35.85
N GLU A 406 -4.89 -1.50 36.31
CA GLU A 406 -4.86 -0.07 36.61
C GLU A 406 -4.46 0.85 35.44
N GLU A 407 -3.99 0.30 34.31
CA GLU A 407 -3.61 1.10 33.10
C GLU A 407 -4.51 0.78 31.89
N PRO A 408 -5.52 1.62 31.58
CA PRO A 408 -6.45 1.40 30.46
C PRO A 408 -5.78 1.33 29.08
N ASP A 409 -4.66 2.04 28.90
CA ASP A 409 -3.91 2.15 27.64
C ASP A 409 -2.82 1.07 27.50
N ALA A 410 -2.68 0.15 28.46
CA ALA A 410 -1.69 -0.90 28.39
C ALA A 410 -2.02 -1.92 27.29
N PHE A 411 -0.99 -2.38 26.58
CA PHE A 411 -1.14 -3.42 25.56
C PHE A 411 -1.66 -4.72 26.21
N ALA A 412 -2.79 -5.20 25.72
CA ALA A 412 -3.48 -6.36 26.27
C ALA A 412 -3.23 -7.64 25.45
N ALA A 413 -2.99 -7.52 24.15
CA ALA A 413 -2.80 -8.67 23.26
C ALA A 413 -1.93 -8.32 22.03
N ARG A 414 -1.58 -9.35 21.25
CA ARG A 414 -1.15 -9.20 19.86
C ARG A 414 -2.30 -9.56 18.93
N LEU A 415 -2.55 -8.73 17.92
CA LEU A 415 -3.48 -9.01 16.84
C LEU A 415 -2.72 -9.54 15.63
N ARG A 416 -3.02 -10.76 15.20
CA ARG A 416 -2.57 -11.32 13.93
C ARG A 416 -3.49 -10.84 12.79
N TYR A 417 -2.91 -10.16 11.81
CA TYR A 417 -3.60 -9.63 10.64
C TYR A 417 -3.06 -10.26 9.35
N GLN A 418 -3.85 -10.22 8.28
CA GLN A 418 -3.44 -10.85 7.01
C GLN A 418 -2.51 -9.95 6.19
N GLN A 419 -1.21 -10.18 6.24
CA GLN A 419 -0.26 -9.49 5.36
C GLN A 419 -0.38 -10.04 3.93
N THR A 420 -0.96 -9.24 3.03
CA THR A 420 -1.29 -9.70 1.67
C THR A 420 -0.27 -9.29 0.61
N LYS A 421 0.63 -8.34 0.93
CA LYS A 421 1.52 -7.71 -0.07
C LYS A 421 2.99 -8.08 0.07
N ILE A 422 3.42 -8.55 1.23
CA ILE A 422 4.82 -8.83 1.51
C ILE A 422 4.91 -10.21 2.14
N ASP A 423 5.54 -11.14 1.44
CA ASP A 423 5.82 -12.46 1.97
C ASP A 423 6.91 -12.38 3.05
N GLY A 424 6.71 -13.02 4.20
CA GLY A 424 7.68 -13.07 5.30
C GLY A 424 7.74 -11.85 6.23
N ALA A 425 6.92 -10.81 6.01
CA ALA A 425 6.84 -9.68 6.96
C ALA A 425 6.05 -10.06 8.22
N PRO A 426 6.35 -9.44 9.39
CA PRO A 426 5.55 -9.62 10.58
C PRO A 426 4.07 -9.32 10.33
N ASP A 427 3.23 -10.25 10.73
CA ASP A 427 1.79 -10.26 10.55
C ASP A 427 1.05 -9.97 11.87
N THR A 428 1.76 -9.44 12.87
CA THR A 428 1.19 -9.11 14.18
C THR A 428 1.42 -7.65 14.57
N VAL A 429 0.46 -7.10 15.32
CA VAL A 429 0.54 -5.75 15.92
C VAL A 429 0.09 -5.81 17.38
N LEU A 430 0.68 -4.99 18.24
CA LEU A 430 0.22 -4.87 19.63
C LEU A 430 -1.09 -4.10 19.68
N VAL A 431 -2.01 -4.54 20.53
CA VAL A 431 -3.34 -3.96 20.68
C VAL A 431 -3.69 -3.80 22.16
N ASP A 432 -4.37 -2.72 22.49
CA ASP A 432 -4.89 -2.39 23.82
C ASP A 432 -6.18 -3.16 24.15
N ARG A 433 -6.72 -2.90 25.35
CA ARG A 433 -7.95 -3.53 25.85
C ARG A 433 -9.18 -3.13 25.02
N GLU A 434 -9.24 -1.91 24.49
CA GLU A 434 -10.36 -1.44 23.68
C GLU A 434 -10.51 -2.28 22.41
N ILE A 435 -9.40 -2.50 21.69
CA ILE A 435 -9.38 -3.34 20.48
C ILE A 435 -9.75 -4.80 20.80
N VAL A 436 -9.27 -5.33 21.93
CA VAL A 436 -9.65 -6.68 22.38
C VAL A 436 -11.17 -6.76 22.60
N THR A 437 -11.77 -5.78 23.26
CA THR A 437 -13.22 -5.71 23.49
C THR A 437 -14.00 -5.67 22.18
N ILE A 438 -13.56 -4.86 21.20
CA ILE A 438 -14.19 -4.79 19.87
C ILE A 438 -14.14 -6.16 19.17
N ILE A 439 -13.01 -6.86 19.25
CA ILE A 439 -12.85 -8.19 18.64
C ILE A 439 -13.75 -9.21 19.33
N ARG A 440 -13.80 -9.24 20.67
CA ARG A 440 -14.67 -10.17 21.42
C ARG A 440 -16.14 -9.94 21.09
N ALA A 441 -16.61 -8.69 21.10
CA ALA A 441 -17.98 -8.35 20.71
C ALA A 441 -18.31 -8.81 19.28
N GLN A 442 -17.36 -8.68 18.35
CA GLN A 442 -17.54 -9.17 16.98
C GLN A 442 -17.52 -10.71 16.89
N GLN A 443 -16.72 -11.41 17.70
CA GLN A 443 -16.72 -12.87 17.77
C GLN A 443 -18.08 -13.42 18.25
N GLU A 444 -18.67 -12.78 19.26
CA GLU A 444 -20.00 -13.10 19.77
C GLU A 444 -21.06 -12.89 18.69
N TRP A 445 -21.03 -11.73 18.02
CA TRP A 445 -21.92 -11.44 16.90
C TRP A 445 -21.80 -12.50 15.79
N ALA A 446 -20.58 -12.85 15.38
CA ALA A 446 -20.32 -13.81 14.31
C ALA A 446 -20.83 -15.22 14.68
N SER A 447 -20.59 -15.64 15.92
CA SER A 447 -21.06 -16.92 16.45
C SER A 447 -22.59 -16.99 16.48
N GLY A 448 -23.25 -15.94 17.00
CA GLY A 448 -24.70 -15.83 17.02
C GLY A 448 -25.33 -15.73 15.63
N TRP A 449 -24.63 -15.13 14.66
CA TRP A 449 -25.07 -15.11 13.27
C TRP A 449 -25.00 -16.50 12.63
N ILE A 450 -23.90 -17.23 12.82
CA ILE A 450 -23.71 -18.59 12.29
C ILE A 450 -24.68 -19.58 12.93
N ALA A 451 -24.94 -19.49 14.23
CA ALA A 451 -25.92 -20.34 14.90
C ALA A 451 -27.33 -20.20 14.27
N ARG A 452 -27.71 -18.99 13.85
CA ARG A 452 -29.03 -18.71 13.25
C ARG A 452 -29.10 -19.00 11.74
N HIS A 453 -28.02 -18.74 11.00
CA HIS A 453 -28.07 -18.71 9.53
C HIS A 453 -27.16 -19.73 8.84
N GLY A 454 -26.22 -20.31 9.59
CA GLY A 454 -25.20 -21.22 9.13
C GLY A 454 -25.67 -22.67 9.01
N ALA A 455 -24.82 -23.52 8.44
CA ALA A 455 -25.00 -24.97 8.45
C ALA A 455 -24.81 -25.53 9.87
N PRO A 456 -25.46 -26.66 10.23
CA PRO A 456 -25.18 -27.32 11.52
C PRO A 456 -23.69 -27.61 11.66
N GLY A 457 -23.12 -27.26 12.83
CA GLY A 457 -21.68 -27.44 13.11
C GLY A 457 -20.74 -26.49 12.35
N ALA A 458 -21.25 -25.50 11.62
CA ALA A 458 -20.39 -24.51 10.96
C ALA A 458 -19.70 -23.61 12.00
N THR A 459 -18.42 -23.38 11.78
CA THR A 459 -17.61 -22.40 12.54
C THR A 459 -17.20 -21.27 11.60
N PRO A 460 -17.32 -19.99 12.01
CA PRO A 460 -16.91 -18.89 11.16
C PRO A 460 -15.40 -18.93 10.94
N ARG A 461 -14.99 -18.77 9.68
CA ARG A 461 -13.57 -18.67 9.31
C ARG A 461 -13.04 -17.26 9.54
N TYR A 462 -13.85 -16.26 9.21
CA TYR A 462 -13.49 -14.84 9.30
C TYR A 462 -14.20 -14.17 10.47
N LEU A 463 -13.56 -13.18 11.07
CA LEU A 463 -14.15 -12.35 12.12
C LEU A 463 -15.34 -11.53 11.61
N PHE A 464 -15.21 -10.99 10.39
CA PHE A 464 -16.25 -10.22 9.71
C PHE A 464 -16.85 -11.03 8.59
N LEU A 465 -18.16 -11.28 8.65
CA LEU A 465 -18.85 -12.22 7.78
C LEU A 465 -19.65 -11.50 6.70
N GLY A 466 -19.55 -12.01 5.47
CA GLY A 466 -20.51 -11.66 4.41
C GLY A 466 -21.82 -12.41 4.66
N GLU A 467 -22.92 -11.70 4.81
CA GLU A 467 -24.19 -12.35 5.21
C GLU A 467 -24.87 -13.12 4.06
N LYS A 468 -24.62 -12.71 2.82
CA LYS A 468 -25.27 -13.30 1.65
C LYS A 468 -24.62 -14.62 1.27
N MET A 469 -25.44 -15.67 1.23
CA MET A 469 -25.07 -16.99 0.70
C MET A 469 -23.83 -17.58 1.42
N ASN A 470 -23.74 -17.43 2.74
CA ASN A 470 -22.56 -17.78 3.54
C ASN A 470 -22.89 -18.74 4.70
N ARG A 471 -23.50 -19.89 4.38
CA ARG A 471 -23.84 -20.89 5.39
C ARG A 471 -22.64 -21.46 6.13
N HIS A 472 -21.49 -21.52 5.48
CA HIS A 472 -20.27 -22.10 6.06
C HIS A 472 -19.41 -21.07 6.82
N GLY A 473 -19.83 -19.80 6.89
CA GLY A 473 -19.05 -18.75 7.55
C GLY A 473 -17.67 -18.49 6.90
N ASN A 474 -17.50 -18.87 5.63
CA ASN A 474 -16.24 -18.79 4.89
C ASN A 474 -16.19 -17.66 3.87
N ARG A 475 -17.14 -16.70 3.94
CA ARG A 475 -17.15 -15.47 3.16
C ARG A 475 -16.84 -14.28 4.06
N PRO A 476 -15.79 -13.50 3.75
CA PRO A 476 -15.52 -12.29 4.49
C PRO A 476 -16.58 -11.24 4.16
N TYR A 477 -16.67 -10.24 5.03
CA TYR A 477 -17.49 -9.06 4.79
C TYR A 477 -17.09 -8.36 3.47
N VAL A 478 -18.07 -7.79 2.76
CA VAL A 478 -17.88 -7.25 1.41
C VAL A 478 -17.50 -5.77 1.47
N SER A 479 -16.28 -5.42 1.02
CA SER A 479 -15.77 -4.04 1.05
C SER A 479 -16.65 -3.02 0.33
N SER A 480 -17.27 -3.38 -0.81
CA SER A 480 -18.17 -2.48 -1.53
C SER A 480 -19.44 -2.14 -0.74
N THR A 481 -19.86 -3.02 0.18
CA THR A 481 -21.01 -2.76 1.07
C THR A 481 -20.64 -1.70 2.10
N LEU A 482 -19.47 -1.85 2.72
CA LEU A 482 -18.91 -0.85 3.64
C LEU A 482 -18.74 0.51 2.94
N HIS A 483 -18.07 0.55 1.79
CA HIS A 483 -17.83 1.82 1.09
C HIS A 483 -19.15 2.53 0.72
N ARG A 484 -20.17 1.78 0.27
CA ARG A 484 -21.50 2.34 -0.02
C ARG A 484 -22.12 2.98 1.22
N MET A 485 -22.06 2.30 2.37
CA MET A 485 -22.59 2.82 3.63
C MET A 485 -21.83 4.06 4.11
N LEU A 486 -20.50 4.06 4.03
CA LEU A 486 -19.69 5.22 4.37
C LEU A 486 -19.97 6.41 3.48
N THR A 487 -20.10 6.21 2.16
CA THR A 487 -20.49 7.28 1.22
C THR A 487 -21.89 7.84 1.55
N GLU A 488 -22.83 6.98 1.95
CA GLU A 488 -24.17 7.42 2.38
C GLU A 488 -24.10 8.21 3.68
N MET A 489 -23.34 7.73 4.67
CA MET A 489 -23.13 8.41 5.96
C MET A 489 -22.50 9.79 5.75
N ALA A 490 -21.47 9.88 4.90
CA ALA A 490 -20.83 11.16 4.51
C ALA A 490 -21.86 12.16 4.02
N ARG A 491 -22.79 11.70 3.17
CA ARG A 491 -23.82 12.55 2.57
C ARG A 491 -24.87 12.97 3.59
N ARG A 492 -25.33 12.05 4.46
CA ARG A 492 -26.33 12.34 5.49
C ARG A 492 -25.86 13.37 6.50
N LEU A 493 -24.57 13.32 6.86
CA LEU A 493 -23.98 14.16 7.89
C LEU A 493 -23.19 15.36 7.32
N ASP A 494 -23.21 15.53 6.00
CA ASP A 494 -22.47 16.57 5.26
C ASP A 494 -20.98 16.66 5.66
N ILE A 495 -20.31 15.51 5.78
CA ILE A 495 -18.90 15.46 6.20
C ILE A 495 -18.03 15.93 5.05
N ARG A 496 -17.44 17.12 5.19
CA ARG A 496 -16.62 17.78 4.16
C ARG A 496 -15.14 17.83 4.54
N ASP A 497 -14.28 17.86 3.52
CA ASP A 497 -12.86 18.15 3.65
C ASP A 497 -12.59 19.67 3.67
N ASP A 498 -11.33 20.06 3.87
CA ASP A 498 -10.91 21.47 3.95
C ASP A 498 -11.16 22.27 2.65
N VAL A 499 -11.43 21.58 1.54
CA VAL A 499 -11.76 22.17 0.23
C VAL A 499 -13.29 22.21 0.02
N GLY A 500 -14.07 21.87 1.04
CA GLY A 500 -15.54 21.87 1.03
C GLY A 500 -16.15 20.71 0.25
N ARG A 501 -15.39 19.68 -0.12
CA ARG A 501 -15.89 18.49 -0.85
C ARG A 501 -16.26 17.39 0.14
N LEU A 502 -17.27 16.59 -0.20
CA LEU A 502 -17.60 15.42 0.63
C LEU A 502 -16.40 14.47 0.76
N VAL A 503 -16.16 13.99 1.97
CA VAL A 503 -15.05 13.08 2.25
C VAL A 503 -15.16 11.80 1.41
N ASP A 504 -14.14 11.54 0.59
CA ASP A 504 -14.04 10.33 -0.22
C ASP A 504 -13.59 9.12 0.62
N PHE A 505 -14.56 8.30 1.02
CA PHE A 505 -14.34 7.03 1.72
C PHE A 505 -13.95 5.85 0.80
N GLN A 506 -13.96 6.02 -0.53
CA GLN A 506 -13.47 4.97 -1.45
C GLN A 506 -11.95 4.80 -1.31
N ARG A 507 -11.26 5.88 -0.92
CA ARG A 507 -9.84 5.87 -0.57
C ARG A 507 -9.65 5.48 0.89
N THR A 508 -9.98 4.24 1.23
CA THR A 508 -9.76 3.69 2.59
C THR A 508 -8.32 3.75 3.08
N HIS A 509 -7.34 3.96 2.18
CA HIS A 509 -5.97 4.25 2.57
C HIS A 509 -5.80 5.59 3.30
N ARG A 510 -6.75 6.53 3.22
CA ARG A 510 -6.70 7.81 3.93
C ARG A 510 -6.64 7.63 5.45
N PHE A 511 -7.39 6.67 6.02
CA PHE A 511 -7.29 6.33 7.43
C PHE A 511 -5.90 5.84 7.83
N ARG A 512 -5.26 5.05 6.96
CA ARG A 512 -3.88 4.61 7.15
C ARG A 512 -2.90 5.79 7.07
N HIS A 513 -3.12 6.74 6.16
CA HIS A 513 -2.34 7.98 6.09
C HIS A 513 -2.50 8.80 7.37
N THR A 514 -3.73 9.06 7.82
CA THR A 514 -4.01 9.78 9.07
C THR A 514 -3.34 9.11 10.28
N LYS A 515 -3.44 7.77 10.41
CA LYS A 515 -2.78 7.06 11.52
C LYS A 515 -1.25 7.14 11.43
N ALA A 516 -0.67 6.98 10.23
CA ALA A 516 0.77 7.09 10.02
C ALA A 516 1.30 8.48 10.40
N THR A 517 0.61 9.53 9.94
CA THR A 517 0.95 10.93 10.27
C THR A 517 0.78 11.20 11.76
N SER A 518 -0.29 10.73 12.39
CA SER A 518 -0.50 10.85 13.84
C SER A 518 0.63 10.20 14.66
N LEU A 519 1.07 8.99 14.28
CA LEU A 519 2.19 8.32 14.96
C LEU A 519 3.50 9.10 14.80
N LEU A 520 3.76 9.65 13.61
CA LEU A 520 4.96 10.46 13.37
C LEU A 520 4.90 11.80 14.13
N ASN A 521 3.75 12.47 14.16
CA ASN A 521 3.52 13.69 14.93
C ASN A 521 3.72 13.46 16.44
N ALA A 522 3.39 12.26 16.93
CA ALA A 522 3.63 11.84 18.32
C ALA A 522 5.10 11.47 18.61
N GLY A 523 6.02 11.63 17.64
CA GLY A 523 7.45 11.35 17.81
C GLY A 523 7.84 9.87 17.69
N VAL A 524 6.94 9.00 17.21
CA VAL A 524 7.27 7.58 17.02
C VAL A 524 8.32 7.44 15.92
N PRO A 525 9.44 6.73 16.16
CA PRO A 525 10.51 6.61 15.16
C PRO A 525 10.03 6.01 13.83
N ILE A 526 10.52 6.53 12.72
CA ILE A 526 10.05 6.14 11.37
C ILE A 526 10.14 4.63 11.09
N HIS A 527 11.17 3.95 11.61
CA HIS A 527 11.33 2.51 11.43
C HIS A 527 10.29 1.71 12.24
N VAL A 528 9.82 2.24 13.37
CA VAL A 528 8.71 1.67 14.15
C VAL A 528 7.40 1.85 13.41
N VAL A 529 7.13 3.05 12.87
CA VAL A 529 5.94 3.30 12.01
C VAL A 529 5.98 2.42 10.75
N GLN A 530 7.15 2.26 10.13
CA GLN A 530 7.36 1.36 9.00
C GLN A 530 6.97 -0.08 9.35
N ARG A 531 7.43 -0.59 10.51
CA ARG A 531 7.10 -1.93 10.99
C ARG A 531 5.61 -2.06 11.32
N TYR A 532 5.05 -1.09 12.04
CA TYR A 532 3.63 -1.03 12.42
C TYR A 532 2.70 -1.09 11.20
N LEU A 533 3.04 -0.36 10.14
CA LEU A 533 2.29 -0.34 8.89
C LEU A 533 2.61 -1.57 8.02
N GLY A 534 3.73 -2.27 8.24
CA GLY A 534 4.20 -3.35 7.37
C GLY A 534 4.62 -2.83 5.99
N HIS A 535 5.49 -1.83 5.96
CA HIS A 535 6.14 -1.33 4.74
C HIS A 535 7.49 -1.99 4.51
N LEU A 536 7.75 -2.45 3.29
CA LEU A 536 9.02 -3.11 2.92
C LEU A 536 10.18 -2.11 2.81
N SER A 537 9.90 -0.89 2.37
CA SER A 537 10.92 0.14 2.12
C SER A 537 10.63 1.39 2.95
N PRO A 538 11.67 2.04 3.53
CA PRO A 538 11.55 3.35 4.15
C PRO A 538 10.95 4.40 3.20
N THR A 539 11.18 4.32 1.89
CA THR A 539 10.60 5.25 0.90
C THR A 539 9.08 5.31 0.96
N MET A 540 8.42 4.15 1.21
CA MET A 540 6.97 4.11 1.38
C MET A 540 6.52 4.86 2.64
N THR A 541 7.30 4.80 3.72
CA THR A 541 7.00 5.49 4.98
C THR A 541 7.37 6.98 4.91
N MET A 542 8.43 7.34 4.17
CA MET A 542 8.83 8.73 3.94
C MET A 542 7.75 9.55 3.26
N HIS A 543 6.84 8.93 2.52
CA HIS A 543 5.67 9.63 1.99
C HIS A 543 4.82 10.27 3.10
N TYR A 544 4.75 9.69 4.30
CA TYR A 544 3.98 10.26 5.43
C TYR A 544 4.75 11.33 6.21
N ALA A 545 6.08 11.27 6.19
CA ALA A 545 6.95 12.19 6.94
C ALA A 545 7.05 13.60 6.32
N LYS A 546 6.58 13.79 5.09
CA LYS A 546 6.66 15.08 4.39
C LYS A 546 5.78 16.17 5.03
N THR A 547 4.78 15.78 5.83
CA THR A 547 3.85 16.70 6.51
C THR A 547 4.40 17.22 7.85
N LEU A 548 5.65 16.92 8.20
CA LEU A 548 6.26 17.20 9.51
C LEU A 548 7.16 18.44 9.53
N THR A 549 6.90 19.49 8.73
CA THR A 549 7.81 20.66 8.72
C THR A 549 7.97 21.26 10.12
N GLU A 550 6.87 21.41 10.87
CA GLU A 550 6.88 21.90 12.26
C GLU A 550 7.51 20.90 13.24
N THR A 551 7.28 19.60 13.05
CA THR A 551 7.86 18.54 13.90
C THR A 551 9.36 18.37 13.64
N HIS A 552 9.84 18.58 12.42
CA HIS A 552 11.26 18.55 12.09
C HIS A 552 12.00 19.69 12.78
N GLU A 553 11.46 20.91 12.77
CA GLU A 553 12.03 22.02 13.52
C GLU A 553 11.99 21.76 15.03
N ALA A 554 10.85 21.30 15.56
CA ALA A 554 10.72 20.98 16.98
C ALA A 554 11.63 19.81 17.44
N GLU A 555 11.78 18.76 16.65
CA GLU A 555 12.68 17.63 16.95
C GLU A 555 14.16 17.99 16.76
N PHE A 556 14.47 18.85 15.79
CA PHE A 556 15.82 19.40 15.63
C PHE A 556 16.18 20.37 16.76
N LEU A 557 15.22 21.15 17.27
CA LEU A 557 15.37 21.99 18.46
C LEU A 557 15.41 21.15 19.75
N ARG A 558 14.72 20.01 19.80
CA ARG A 558 14.79 19.01 20.89
C ARG A 558 16.08 18.19 20.86
N TYR A 559 16.82 18.18 19.75
CA TYR A 559 18.14 17.58 19.67
C TYR A 559 19.12 18.34 20.59
N ARG A 560 19.03 18.03 21.88
CA ARG A 560 20.03 18.38 22.87
C ARG A 560 21.19 17.43 22.66
N LYS A 561 22.40 17.97 22.45
CA LYS A 561 23.63 17.19 22.50
C LYS A 561 23.62 16.46 23.86
N ARG A 562 23.57 15.13 23.82
CA ARG A 562 23.83 14.30 25.00
C ARG A 562 25.32 13.98 25.05
N THR A 563 25.88 13.84 26.24
CA THR A 563 27.26 13.35 26.38
C THR A 563 27.37 11.90 25.89
N ALA A 564 28.61 11.40 25.69
CA ALA A 564 28.86 10.00 25.30
C ALA A 564 28.19 8.98 26.26
N ASP A 565 27.93 9.39 27.51
CA ASP A 565 27.26 8.60 28.54
C ASP A 565 25.74 8.88 28.67
N ALA A 566 25.12 9.45 27.63
CA ALA A 566 23.69 9.69 27.50
C ALA A 566 23.03 10.58 28.58
N ARG A 567 23.80 11.43 29.28
CA ARG A 567 23.26 12.43 30.22
C ARG A 567 22.84 13.70 29.49
N GLU A 568 21.83 14.38 30.01
CA GLU A 568 21.48 15.72 29.54
C GLU A 568 22.61 16.70 29.89
N LEU A 569 23.08 17.44 28.89
CA LEU A 569 23.93 18.60 29.11
C LEU A 569 23.06 19.67 29.81
N ALA A 570 23.19 19.78 31.13
CA ALA A 570 22.61 20.86 31.92
C ALA A 570 23.43 22.14 31.70
N MET A 571 23.40 22.67 30.48
CA MET A 571 24.13 23.88 30.12
C MET A 571 23.28 24.78 29.20
N PRO A 572 23.19 26.08 29.51
CA PRO A 572 22.62 27.09 28.61
C PRO A 572 23.22 27.03 27.21
N ALA A 573 22.42 27.31 26.17
CA ALA A 573 22.86 27.28 24.77
C ALA A 573 24.01 28.26 24.47
N ALA A 574 24.17 29.31 25.28
CA ALA A 574 25.32 30.23 25.23
C ALA A 574 26.62 29.52 25.61
N ASP A 575 26.62 28.74 26.69
CA ASP A 575 27.80 28.03 27.20
C ASP A 575 28.23 26.86 26.28
N LEU A 576 27.31 26.35 25.44
CA LEU A 576 27.62 25.31 24.45
C LEU A 576 28.49 25.84 23.30
N TYR A 577 28.32 27.12 22.94
CA TYR A 577 29.18 27.80 21.96
C TYR A 577 30.56 28.11 22.55
N ASP A 578 30.63 28.44 23.84
CA ASP A 578 31.90 28.64 24.55
C ASP A 578 32.68 27.33 24.72
N LEU A 579 32.02 26.22 25.08
CA LEU A 579 32.69 24.91 25.23
C LEU A 579 33.19 24.29 23.92
N LEU A 580 32.54 24.56 22.78
CA LEU A 580 33.04 24.15 21.46
C LEU A 580 34.39 24.80 21.10
N HIS A 581 34.81 25.80 21.87
CA HIS A 581 36.03 26.56 21.62
C HIS A 581 37.06 26.54 22.76
N LEU A 582 36.79 25.88 23.89
CA LEU A 582 37.64 26.02 25.08
C LEU A 582 38.50 24.79 25.45
N ASP A 583 38.15 23.56 25.03
CA ASP A 583 38.86 22.35 25.54
C ASP A 583 39.81 21.66 24.54
N SER A 584 40.17 22.32 23.43
CA SER A 584 41.11 21.75 22.44
C SER A 584 42.11 22.75 21.86
N ARG A 585 42.54 23.76 22.62
CA ARG A 585 43.44 24.83 22.13
C ARG A 585 44.71 25.08 22.97
N THR A 586 45.30 24.08 23.60
CA THR A 586 46.50 24.32 24.42
C THR A 586 47.53 23.19 24.42
N ASP A 587 47.92 22.71 23.24
CA ASP A 587 49.16 21.93 23.13
C ASP A 587 50.42 22.84 23.12
N ARG A 588 50.23 24.17 22.94
CA ARG A 588 51.30 25.16 22.78
C ARG A 588 50.97 26.51 23.45
N ILE A 589 50.88 26.51 24.78
CA ILE A 589 50.89 27.73 25.58
C ILE A 589 52.31 28.32 25.53
N LEU A 590 52.42 29.62 25.24
CA LEU A 590 53.68 30.35 25.29
C LEU A 590 53.72 31.16 26.59
N PRO A 591 54.92 31.53 27.10
CA PRO A 591 55.02 32.32 28.32
C PRO A 591 54.25 33.65 28.26
N ASN A 592 54.10 34.22 27.08
CA ASN A 592 53.54 35.54 26.83
C ASN A 592 52.28 35.52 25.94
N GLY A 593 51.64 34.36 25.75
CA GLY A 593 50.41 34.24 24.96
C GLY A 593 50.14 32.82 24.45
N TYR A 594 49.42 32.72 23.34
CA TYR A 594 49.00 31.44 22.75
C TYR A 594 49.42 31.30 21.28
N CYS A 595 49.71 30.07 20.87
CA CYS A 595 49.91 29.72 19.47
C CYS A 595 48.62 29.15 18.86
N LEU A 596 48.05 29.85 17.87
CA LEU A 596 46.87 29.41 17.11
C LEU A 596 47.21 28.52 15.90
N LEU A 597 48.43 27.99 15.82
CA LEU A 597 48.80 27.04 14.77
C LEU A 597 48.03 25.71 15.00
N PRO A 598 47.30 25.18 14.00
CA PRO A 598 46.53 23.96 14.16
C PRO A 598 47.39 22.78 14.67
N PRO A 599 46.88 21.90 15.57
CA PRO A 599 47.66 20.85 16.22
C PRO A 599 48.41 19.89 15.27
N ARG A 600 47.91 19.72 14.04
CA ARG A 600 48.52 18.85 13.01
C ARG A 600 49.70 19.49 12.26
N GLN A 601 50.06 20.74 12.53
CA GLN A 601 51.16 21.45 11.86
C GLN A 601 52.37 21.67 12.79
N SER A 602 53.57 21.35 12.30
CA SER A 602 54.84 21.64 12.97
C SER A 602 55.28 23.09 12.73
N CYS A 603 55.78 23.75 13.77
CA CYS A 603 56.31 25.12 13.67
C CYS A 603 57.81 25.08 13.34
N ASP A 604 58.25 25.85 12.34
CA ASP A 604 59.65 26.02 11.92
C ASP A 604 60.25 27.36 12.39
N ARG A 605 59.47 28.22 13.07
CA ARG A 605 59.83 29.61 13.43
C ARG A 605 60.74 29.75 14.67
N GLY A 606 61.11 28.66 15.34
CA GLY A 606 62.16 28.64 16.39
C GLY A 606 62.06 29.76 17.44
N ASN A 607 60.91 29.91 18.10
CA ASN A 607 60.61 30.91 19.16
C ASN A 607 60.46 32.38 18.71
N ALA A 608 60.41 32.69 17.40
CA ALA A 608 60.10 34.05 16.90
C ALA A 608 58.58 34.36 16.88
N CYS A 609 57.89 34.15 18.01
CA CYS A 609 56.43 34.19 18.08
C CYS A 609 55.83 35.60 18.01
N LEU A 610 56.51 36.62 18.55
CA LEU A 610 56.00 38.01 18.63
C LEU A 610 55.71 38.65 17.27
N THR A 611 56.35 38.16 16.21
CA THR A 611 56.15 38.61 14.83
C THR A 611 55.38 37.59 13.98
N CYS A 612 54.85 36.53 14.59
CA CYS A 612 54.10 35.49 13.91
C CYS A 612 52.60 35.84 13.86
N ASP A 613 51.97 35.60 12.70
CA ASP A 613 50.53 35.80 12.48
C ASP A 613 49.65 34.81 13.28
N LYS A 614 50.23 33.70 13.74
CA LYS A 614 49.56 32.69 14.56
C LYS A 614 49.67 32.96 16.06
N PHE A 615 50.47 33.93 16.48
CA PHE A 615 50.57 34.31 17.88
C PHE A 615 49.39 35.21 18.27
N THR A 616 48.73 34.89 19.38
CA THR A 616 47.67 35.71 19.97
C THR A 616 47.93 35.88 21.45
N THR A 617 47.62 37.05 22.00
CA THR A 617 47.71 37.33 23.43
C THR A 617 46.51 38.18 23.87
N ASP A 618 46.28 38.25 25.16
CA ASP A 618 45.23 39.07 25.77
C ASP A 618 45.78 39.79 27.02
N ALA A 619 44.91 40.55 27.70
CA ALA A 619 45.26 41.34 28.87
C ALA A 619 45.80 40.49 30.05
N THR A 620 45.53 39.19 30.11
CA THR A 620 46.03 38.31 31.18
C THR A 620 47.55 38.13 31.14
N PHE A 621 48.18 38.27 29.97
CA PHE A 621 49.63 38.18 29.78
C PHE A 621 50.35 39.53 29.87
N LEU A 622 49.63 40.64 30.09
CA LEU A 622 50.20 41.98 30.13
C LEU A 622 51.34 42.15 31.15
N PRO A 623 51.30 41.55 32.36
CA PRO A 623 52.43 41.60 33.30
C PRO A 623 53.70 40.94 32.72
N GLU A 624 53.55 39.80 32.06
CA GLU A 624 54.68 39.05 31.48
C GLU A 624 55.23 39.74 30.24
N LEU A 625 54.37 40.30 29.38
CA LEU A 625 54.76 41.12 28.22
C LEU A 625 55.58 42.35 28.65
N ARG A 626 55.14 43.07 29.69
CA ARG A 626 55.88 44.20 30.27
C ARG A 626 57.20 43.77 30.90
N ALA A 627 57.24 42.61 31.56
CA ALA A 627 58.47 42.05 32.11
C ALA A 627 59.45 41.64 31.01
N GLN A 628 58.96 41.02 29.93
CA GLN A 628 59.78 40.69 28.76
C GLN A 628 60.33 41.95 28.08
N HIS A 629 59.50 42.97 27.86
CA HIS A 629 59.93 44.24 27.25
C HIS A 629 61.08 44.89 28.04
N ARG A 630 60.93 45.01 29.37
CA ARG A 630 61.98 45.54 30.24
C ARG A 630 63.28 44.71 30.16
N ARG A 631 63.17 43.38 30.23
CA ARG A 631 64.34 42.49 30.11
C ARG A 631 65.06 42.67 28.77
N THR A 632 64.32 42.82 27.67
CA THR A 632 64.88 43.03 26.34
C THR A 632 65.63 44.36 26.25
N LEU A 633 65.08 45.45 26.77
CA LEU A 633 65.76 46.76 26.81
C LEU A 633 67.04 46.72 27.66
N THR A 634 66.96 46.15 28.88
CA THR A 634 68.15 46.00 29.75
C THR A 634 69.24 45.15 29.08
N LEU A 635 68.86 44.11 28.34
CA LEU A 635 69.80 43.27 27.60
C LEU A 635 70.49 44.06 26.47
N ILE A 636 69.75 44.89 25.74
CA ILE A 636 70.30 45.79 24.72
C ILE A 636 71.34 46.69 25.36
N ASP A 637 70.98 47.42 26.41
CA ASP A 637 71.87 48.38 27.09
C ASP A 637 73.15 47.70 27.61
N THR A 638 72.99 46.56 28.28
CA THR A 638 74.12 45.80 28.84
C THR A 638 75.06 45.33 27.75
N ARG A 639 74.53 44.82 26.64
CA ARG A 639 75.34 44.32 25.51
C ARG A 639 76.02 45.46 24.76
N GLN A 640 75.32 46.58 24.57
CA GLN A 640 75.84 47.78 23.95
C GLN A 640 77.04 48.31 24.75
N ALA A 641 76.90 48.43 26.07
CA ALA A 641 77.96 48.87 26.97
C ALA A 641 79.17 47.93 26.94
N ALA A 642 78.92 46.61 27.02
CA ALA A 642 79.99 45.60 26.98
C ALA A 642 80.73 45.55 25.63
N PHE A 643 80.02 45.82 24.52
CA PHE A 643 80.63 45.91 23.20
C PHE A 643 81.50 47.17 23.09
N THR A 644 80.95 48.33 23.43
CA THR A 644 81.69 49.61 23.44
C THR A 644 82.95 49.52 24.29
N ALA A 645 82.87 48.90 25.47
CA ALA A 645 84.03 48.70 26.35
C ALA A 645 85.12 47.82 25.72
N ARG A 646 84.75 46.89 24.81
CA ARG A 646 85.69 45.99 24.14
C ARG A 646 86.26 46.54 22.84
N THR A 647 85.48 47.30 22.07
CA THR A 647 85.84 47.72 20.70
C THR A 647 86.11 49.21 20.57
N GLY A 648 85.85 50.01 21.62
CA GLY A 648 86.01 51.46 21.61
C GLY A 648 84.90 52.22 20.85
N THR A 649 83.95 51.50 20.24
CA THR A 649 82.84 52.06 19.45
C THR A 649 81.53 51.32 19.77
N PRO A 650 80.39 52.01 19.81
CA PRO A 650 79.09 51.35 20.01
C PRO A 650 78.73 50.45 18.83
N MET A 651 77.84 49.48 19.07
CA MET A 651 77.32 48.65 17.98
C MET A 651 76.61 49.53 16.95
N GLY A 652 77.05 49.45 15.69
CA GLY A 652 76.39 50.12 14.57
C GLY A 652 74.97 49.60 14.32
N THR A 653 74.15 50.40 13.65
CA THR A 653 72.75 50.07 13.29
C THR A 653 72.63 48.83 12.42
N ASP A 654 73.69 48.47 11.69
CA ASP A 654 73.75 47.29 10.82
C ASP A 654 74.07 45.99 11.59
N ASN A 655 74.27 46.07 12.91
CA ASN A 655 74.49 44.91 13.75
C ASN A 655 73.23 44.04 13.81
N VAL A 656 73.30 42.84 13.24
CA VAL A 656 72.18 41.90 13.12
C VAL A 656 71.54 41.55 14.46
N TRP A 657 72.33 41.44 15.54
CA TRP A 657 71.80 41.14 16.87
C TRP A 657 71.02 42.34 17.44
N LEU A 658 71.59 43.55 17.33
CA LEU A 658 70.96 44.78 17.81
C LEU A 658 69.66 45.07 17.04
N ALA A 659 69.69 44.96 15.72
CA ALA A 659 68.51 45.09 14.87
C ALA A 659 67.43 44.05 15.21
N GLY A 660 67.82 42.81 15.52
CA GLY A 660 66.90 41.77 15.98
C GLY A 660 66.21 42.09 17.30
N ARG A 661 66.97 42.58 18.29
CA ARG A 661 66.44 42.93 19.61
C ARG A 661 65.57 44.19 19.59
N HIS A 662 65.91 45.19 18.77
CA HIS A 662 65.03 46.35 18.57
C HIS A 662 63.69 45.98 17.92
N ARG A 663 63.69 45.07 16.93
CA ARG A 663 62.43 44.56 16.36
C ARG A 663 61.57 43.84 17.38
N GLU A 664 62.20 43.06 18.28
CA GLU A 664 61.50 42.39 19.37
C GLU A 664 60.89 43.37 20.38
N ALA A 665 61.67 44.39 20.79
CA ALA A 665 61.19 45.44 21.68
C ALA A 665 60.02 46.22 21.07
N ALA A 666 60.12 46.63 19.81
CA ALA A 666 59.07 47.33 19.10
C ALA A 666 57.78 46.49 18.95
N ALA A 667 57.92 45.17 18.70
CA ALA A 667 56.77 44.27 18.65
C ALA A 667 56.07 44.14 20.01
N LEU A 668 56.84 44.05 21.10
CA LEU A 668 56.28 44.02 22.47
C LEU A 668 55.59 45.34 22.82
N GLU A 669 56.20 46.48 22.47
CA GLU A 669 55.62 47.80 22.69
C GLU A 669 54.29 47.97 21.95
N ALA A 670 54.23 47.57 20.67
CA ALA A 670 53.00 47.62 19.88
C ALA A 670 51.89 46.74 20.47
N VAL A 671 52.22 45.54 20.96
CA VAL A 671 51.28 44.64 21.62
C VAL A 671 50.77 45.22 22.94
N ILE A 672 51.68 45.74 23.78
CA ILE A 672 51.33 46.34 25.07
C ILE A 672 50.43 47.56 24.84
N ALA A 673 50.77 48.44 23.89
CA ALA A 673 49.98 49.61 23.56
C ALA A 673 48.58 49.24 23.03
N ALA A 674 48.47 48.19 22.20
CA ALA A 674 47.18 47.70 21.73
C ALA A 674 46.32 47.16 22.89
N LEU A 675 46.91 46.38 23.81
CA LEU A 675 46.21 45.83 24.96
C LEU A 675 45.80 46.91 25.98
N ASP A 676 46.65 47.91 26.21
CA ASP A 676 46.34 49.05 27.09
C ASP A 676 45.25 49.97 26.50
N ALA A 677 45.19 50.09 25.17
CA ALA A 677 44.11 50.82 24.48
C ALA A 677 42.75 50.08 24.56
N ASP A 678 42.76 48.74 24.53
CA ASP A 678 41.56 47.89 24.54
C ASP A 678 40.98 47.66 25.95
N THR A 679 41.70 47.99 27.02
CA THR A 679 41.16 47.90 28.39
C THR A 679 39.93 48.80 28.63
N ALA A 680 39.63 49.75 27.74
CA ALA A 680 38.40 50.54 27.76
C ALA A 680 37.21 49.85 27.07
N ALA A 681 37.41 48.77 26.31
CA ALA A 681 36.40 48.08 25.51
C ALA A 681 36.58 46.54 25.52
N GLN A 682 36.13 45.89 26.59
CA GLN A 682 35.85 44.43 26.68
C GLN A 682 36.78 43.47 25.87
N GLY A 683 38.02 43.28 26.35
CA GLY A 683 38.72 41.98 26.31
C GLY A 683 39.05 41.36 24.94
N GLN A 684 39.24 42.16 23.88
CA GLN A 684 39.61 41.59 22.58
C GLN A 684 41.06 41.07 22.56
N PRO A 685 41.32 39.89 21.98
CA PRO A 685 42.68 39.36 21.84
C PRO A 685 43.45 40.08 20.72
N VAL A 686 44.73 40.34 20.96
CA VAL A 686 45.66 40.99 20.01
C VAL A 686 46.50 39.92 19.32
N ARG A 687 46.73 40.04 18.00
CA ARG A 687 47.60 39.14 17.23
C ARG A 687 48.92 39.79 16.87
N GLY A 688 50.00 38.99 16.89
CA GLY A 688 51.32 39.37 16.39
C GLY A 688 51.77 40.75 16.89
N ALA A 689 52.39 41.55 16.02
CA ALA A 689 52.95 42.87 16.30
C ALA A 689 51.90 43.99 16.59
N GLY A 690 50.88 43.72 17.40
CA GLY A 690 49.91 44.72 17.86
C GLY A 690 48.69 44.93 16.97
N VAL A 691 48.34 43.97 16.10
CA VAL A 691 47.15 44.09 15.24
C VAL A 691 45.92 43.51 15.95
N VAL A 692 44.85 44.30 16.05
CA VAL A 692 43.55 43.86 16.59
C VAL A 692 43.04 42.66 15.79
N ALA A 693 42.70 41.56 16.46
CA ALA A 693 42.18 40.38 15.78
C ALA A 693 40.80 40.70 15.18
N ARG A 694 40.68 40.68 13.85
CA ARG A 694 39.36 40.67 13.19
C ARG A 694 38.59 39.41 13.63
N THR A 695 37.55 39.58 14.43
CA THR A 695 36.49 38.58 14.58
C THR A 695 35.68 38.58 13.29
N ASP A 696 35.87 37.58 12.43
CA ASP A 696 35.24 37.55 11.11
C ASP A 696 33.71 37.69 11.18
N ALA A 697 33.21 38.57 10.31
CA ALA A 697 31.83 38.97 10.17
C ALA A 697 30.95 37.87 9.54
N THR A 698 30.56 36.86 10.33
CA THR A 698 29.54 35.87 9.93
C THR A 698 28.25 35.89 10.77
N ALA A 699 28.15 36.75 11.79
CA ALA A 699 26.99 36.77 12.70
C ALA A 699 25.89 37.82 12.40
N ARG A 700 26.03 38.69 11.39
CA ARG A 700 25.07 39.81 11.15
C ARG A 700 24.21 39.69 9.89
N ARG A 701 23.87 38.48 9.43
CA ARG A 701 22.91 38.26 8.33
C ARG A 701 21.62 37.50 8.71
N ALA A 702 21.30 37.40 10.00
CA ALA A 702 20.13 36.65 10.48
C ALA A 702 19.09 37.48 11.26
N THR A 703 19.08 38.81 11.08
CA THR A 703 17.98 39.66 11.58
C THR A 703 17.58 40.63 10.47
N GLY A 704 16.82 40.12 9.50
CA GLY A 704 16.04 40.92 8.57
C GLY A 704 14.69 41.22 9.21
N ASP A 705 14.52 42.49 9.57
CA ASP A 705 13.38 43.09 10.23
C ASP A 705 12.13 43.07 9.34
N LEU A 706 10.99 42.67 9.92
CA LEU A 706 9.66 42.71 9.33
C LEU A 706 9.09 44.12 9.54
N GLY A 707 9.31 45.02 8.58
CA GLY A 707 8.82 46.41 8.63
C GLY A 707 8.04 46.80 7.38
N ARG A 708 6.74 47.06 7.57
CA ARG A 708 5.71 47.46 6.59
C ARG A 708 6.14 48.58 5.61
N GLY A 709 5.77 48.43 4.34
CA GLY A 709 5.80 49.50 3.33
C GLY A 709 4.65 49.36 2.33
N GLN A 710 3.77 50.37 2.35
CA GLN A 710 2.56 50.59 1.55
C GLN A 710 2.90 50.85 0.05
N PRO A 711 2.04 50.52 -0.93
CA PRO A 711 2.29 50.90 -2.32
C PRO A 711 1.55 52.20 -2.67
N ASP A 712 2.27 53.19 -3.17
CA ASP A 712 1.70 54.33 -3.89
C ASP A 712 2.55 54.66 -5.13
N GLY A 713 1.87 54.72 -6.27
CA GLY A 713 2.14 55.58 -7.43
C GLY A 713 3.47 55.48 -8.17
N ARG A 714 3.47 54.75 -9.30
CA ARG A 714 3.51 55.31 -10.67
C ARG A 714 3.36 54.23 -11.73
#